data_AF-A0AAW0Q7G2-F1
#
_entry.id   AF-A0AAW0Q7G2-F1
#
_cell.length_a   1.000
_cell.length_b   1.000
_cell.length_c   1.000
_cell.angle_alpha   90.00
_cell.angle_beta   90.00
_cell.angle_gamma   90.00
#
_symmetry.space_group_name_H-M   'P 1'
#
loop_
_entity.id
_entity.type
_entity.pdbx_description
1 polymer ?
#
loop_
_entity_poly.entity_id
_entity_poly.type
_entity_poly.pdbx_seq_one_letter_code
_entity_poly.pdbx_strand_id
1 'polypeptide(L)'
;MAATEDPTAVVAGATQASPSKDVASPGAACPPVANRRTQQVRDALSMLFGFRLLNAICLRTFFQPDEYFQALEPAWKIAFGADSGPWMTWEWQHNLRSSLHPGLFSLGYTLTASYMSSMRLSPHYTAIALVAIPKVLQAGIAALTDWYAWRLAEKLYGSNSAAAWSVLLMSIANPWVWYVSTRTFSNTMEAALTIAALYYFPWDLLGVEKKAKEKSKPVVFGTPGAVNSLRLSIGLAAIAVILRPTNILIWGAIGIVILTGFTSEGESPLDTWTYVIIIREVLLCGSLVLGLSLAADYQLYGEWTFPPFNFLYFNIGQALAVFYGQNDGHYYLSQGIPLSFTTIAPFAAMGMFNAAAENFSGSLMMQNTRKALGFTSTAMISALSLTSHKEVRFIYPLVPVLHVLAAPYITSFFTTITAGGIPTSSGPIGIKRKPLLLAGLFINLIIGSYLSYFHAAAPIQVMDYLRGEFERLHPDNATLAEPYGRYNATSEPLELFALFLTPCHSTPWRSHLVYPALRARGLTCEPPLHTEPGSAERASYIDEGWRFERNRMGFLSTELWPSEGGGEIPRYIIGFEGIEDTLMEYFGSDGLGANKGVTLTKTWAQWNGLFSDDGRKAGELRVWETNTYSAAANQAAQDRRL
;
A
#
# COMPACT_ATOMS: atom_id res chain seq x y z
N MET A 1 81.07 17.24 62.60
CA MET A 1 80.63 16.44 63.75
C MET A 1 79.45 15.62 63.24
N ALA A 2 79.64 14.39 62.75
CA ALA A 2 79.89 13.19 63.56
C ALA A 2 78.99 13.20 64.82
N ALA A 3 78.16 12.22 65.14
CA ALA A 3 77.93 10.87 64.67
C ALA A 3 77.01 10.23 65.75
N THR A 4 76.28 9.17 65.38
CA THR A 4 75.99 7.97 66.22
C THR A 4 75.08 8.15 67.46
N GLU A 5 74.19 7.24 67.83
CA GLU A 5 73.95 5.84 67.47
C GLU A 5 72.56 5.39 68.00
N ASP A 6 71.88 4.55 67.21
CA ASP A 6 70.85 3.55 67.60
C ASP A 6 71.54 2.36 68.34
N PRO A 7 70.94 1.18 68.71
CA PRO A 7 69.55 0.66 68.67
C PRO A 7 69.14 -0.15 69.95
N THR A 8 67.89 -0.63 70.12
CA THR A 8 67.34 -1.99 69.83
C THR A 8 66.02 -2.14 70.65
N ALA A 9 64.94 -2.87 70.34
CA ALA A 9 64.47 -3.68 69.20
C ALA A 9 62.94 -3.98 69.37
N VAL A 10 62.30 -4.54 68.31
CA VAL A 10 61.15 -5.50 68.27
C VAL A 10 59.73 -5.02 67.80
N VAL A 11 59.43 -5.39 66.52
CA VAL A 11 58.18 -6.00 65.92
C VAL A 11 56.98 -5.13 65.44
N ALA A 12 56.32 -5.61 64.36
CA ALA A 12 55.50 -4.94 63.35
C ALA A 12 53.99 -5.35 63.28
N GLY A 13 53.14 -4.49 62.67
CA GLY A 13 52.17 -4.89 61.59
C GLY A 13 50.63 -4.81 61.77
N ALA A 14 49.99 -3.73 61.22
CA ALA A 14 48.73 -3.58 60.40
C ALA A 14 47.34 -4.16 60.87
N THR A 15 46.10 -3.65 60.62
CA THR A 15 45.44 -2.56 59.82
C THR A 15 43.92 -2.40 60.17
N GLN A 16 43.35 -1.18 60.02
CA GLN A 16 41.97 -0.67 59.66
C GLN A 16 40.61 -1.16 60.27
N ALA A 17 39.76 -0.19 60.69
CA ALA A 17 38.27 -0.20 60.69
C ALA A 17 37.65 1.24 60.84
N SER A 18 36.34 1.39 60.56
CA SER A 18 35.52 2.52 60.04
C SER A 18 34.94 3.58 61.02
N PRO A 19 34.18 4.61 60.55
CA PRO A 19 32.71 4.61 60.77
C PRO A 19 31.75 5.35 59.77
N SER A 20 30.47 4.95 59.90
CA SER A 20 29.14 5.59 59.65
C SER A 20 28.61 5.98 58.25
N LYS A 21 27.35 5.56 58.01
CA LYS A 21 26.51 5.67 56.80
C LYS A 21 25.58 6.88 56.86
N ASP A 22 25.59 7.71 55.83
CA ASP A 22 24.49 8.62 55.47
C ASP A 22 23.73 8.06 54.25
N VAL A 23 22.41 7.96 54.38
CA VAL A 23 21.49 7.48 53.34
C VAL A 23 21.05 8.67 52.50
N ALA A 24 21.66 8.82 51.32
CA ALA A 24 21.15 9.68 50.25
C ALA A 24 20.17 8.89 49.36
N SER A 25 18.98 9.44 49.16
CA SER A 25 17.97 8.98 48.21
C SER A 25 18.54 8.91 46.78
N PRO A 26 18.34 7.83 46.01
CA PRO A 26 18.85 7.74 44.65
C PRO A 26 18.02 8.63 43.72
N GLY A 27 18.61 9.75 43.30
CA GLY A 27 18.11 10.53 42.17
C GLY A 27 18.03 9.64 40.93
N ALA A 28 16.92 9.74 40.20
CA ALA A 28 16.67 9.01 38.97
C ALA A 28 17.85 9.18 37.99
N ALA A 29 18.65 8.13 37.84
CA ALA A 29 19.75 8.11 36.89
C ALA A 29 19.19 8.31 35.47
N CYS A 30 19.61 9.38 34.79
CA CYS A 30 19.38 9.54 33.37
C CYS A 30 19.81 8.26 32.63
N PRO A 31 18.94 7.57 31.88
CA PRO A 31 19.37 6.40 31.13
C PRO A 31 20.47 6.80 30.13
N PRO A 32 21.48 5.93 29.92
CA PRO A 32 22.59 6.22 29.00
C PRO A 32 22.05 6.58 27.61
N VAL A 33 22.75 7.48 26.90
CA VAL A 33 22.33 8.07 25.61
C VAL A 33 21.90 7.02 24.58
N ALA A 34 22.54 5.84 24.58
CA ALA A 34 22.16 4.70 23.74
C ALA A 34 20.74 4.17 24.04
N ASN A 35 20.36 4.05 25.32
CA ASN A 35 19.03 3.62 25.73
C ASN A 35 17.95 4.63 25.32
N ARG A 36 18.23 5.93 25.42
CA ARG A 36 17.31 6.99 24.99
C ARG A 36 17.05 6.94 23.49
N ARG A 37 18.09 6.68 22.69
CA ARG A 37 17.96 6.59 21.23
C ARG A 37 17.15 5.38 20.81
N THR A 38 17.43 4.20 21.40
CA THR A 38 16.64 2.99 21.12
C THR A 38 15.17 3.19 21.48
N GLN A 39 14.91 3.85 22.61
CA GLN A 39 13.56 4.20 23.02
C GLN A 39 12.90 5.17 22.04
N GLN A 40 13.57 6.25 21.64
CA GLN A 40 13.07 7.22 20.65
C GLN A 40 12.70 6.55 19.32
N VAL A 41 13.51 5.61 18.84
CA VAL A 41 13.26 4.89 17.59
C VAL A 41 12.02 4.00 17.68
N ARG A 42 11.82 3.34 18.83
CA ARG A 42 10.64 2.52 19.11
C ARG A 42 9.40 3.39 19.22
N ASP A 43 9.48 4.48 19.98
CA ASP A 43 8.37 5.40 20.21
C ASP A 43 7.94 6.06 18.90
N ALA A 44 8.89 6.43 18.03
CA ALA A 44 8.60 6.95 16.69
C ALA A 44 7.81 5.94 15.84
N LEU A 45 8.20 4.66 15.83
CA LEU A 45 7.46 3.62 15.10
C LEU A 45 6.04 3.45 15.65
N SER A 46 5.87 3.43 16.97
CA SER A 46 4.54 3.33 17.59
C SER A 46 3.64 4.54 17.26
N MET A 47 4.20 5.76 17.27
CA MET A 47 3.49 6.97 16.88
C MET A 47 3.11 6.95 15.39
N LEU A 48 4.02 6.52 14.51
CA LEU A 48 3.75 6.38 13.08
C LEU A 48 2.65 5.35 12.82
N PHE A 49 2.68 4.21 13.52
CA PHE A 49 1.62 3.21 13.45
C PHE A 49 0.27 3.79 13.89
N GLY A 50 0.21 4.47 15.03
CA GLY A 50 -1.02 5.12 15.50
C GLY A 50 -1.54 6.18 14.51
N PHE A 51 -0.64 6.98 13.94
CA PHE A 51 -0.97 7.97 12.92
C PHE A 51 -1.53 7.33 11.63
N ARG A 52 -0.88 6.28 11.12
CA ARG A 52 -1.33 5.57 9.92
C ARG A 52 -2.57 4.73 10.17
N LEU A 53 -2.80 4.27 11.40
CA LEU A 53 -4.05 3.61 11.77
C LEU A 53 -5.22 4.61 11.76
N LEU A 54 -5.02 5.80 12.35
CA LEU A 54 -5.99 6.89 12.26
C LEU A 54 -6.28 7.27 10.80
N ASN A 55 -5.22 7.40 9.98
CA ASN A 55 -5.35 7.61 8.54
C ASN A 55 -6.26 6.55 7.90
N ALA A 56 -5.94 5.27 8.07
CA ALA A 56 -6.67 4.17 7.45
C ALA A 56 -8.16 4.12 7.86
N ILE A 57 -8.48 4.52 9.09
CA ILE A 57 -9.86 4.59 9.60
C ILE A 57 -10.59 5.83 9.04
N CYS A 58 -9.89 6.96 8.89
CA CYS A 58 -10.47 8.19 8.35
C CYS A 58 -10.79 8.12 6.85
N LEU A 59 -10.09 7.28 6.08
CA LEU A 59 -10.35 7.12 4.64
C LEU A 59 -11.69 6.41 4.38
N ARG A 60 -12.62 7.13 3.74
CA ARG A 60 -13.96 6.65 3.33
C ARG A 60 -14.13 6.51 1.82
N THR A 61 -13.07 6.72 1.07
CA THR A 61 -13.06 6.81 -0.40
C THR A 61 -12.29 5.65 -0.99
N PHE A 62 -12.37 5.45 -2.31
CA PHE A 62 -11.52 4.51 -3.03
C PHE A 62 -10.67 5.21 -4.11
N PHE A 63 -9.57 4.56 -4.50
CA PHE A 63 -8.73 4.94 -5.64
C PHE A 63 -8.31 3.66 -6.34
N GLN A 64 -8.33 3.63 -7.69
CA GLN A 64 -7.89 2.49 -8.51
C GLN A 64 -8.42 1.14 -7.98
N PRO A 65 -9.74 0.92 -8.08
CA PRO A 65 -10.40 -0.20 -7.43
C PRO A 65 -9.98 -1.56 -7.99
N ASP A 66 -9.52 -1.58 -9.25
CA ASP A 66 -8.90 -2.71 -9.93
C ASP A 66 -7.66 -3.23 -9.20
N GLU A 67 -7.00 -2.42 -8.36
CA GLU A 67 -5.91 -2.87 -7.50
C GLU A 67 -6.29 -2.85 -6.03
N TYR A 68 -7.08 -1.86 -5.60
CA TYR A 68 -7.41 -1.70 -4.18
C TYR A 68 -8.15 -2.92 -3.64
N PHE A 69 -9.20 -3.38 -4.33
CA PHE A 69 -10.03 -4.49 -3.86
C PHE A 69 -9.53 -5.85 -4.35
N GLN A 70 -8.76 -5.86 -5.43
CA GLN A 70 -8.41 -7.06 -6.17
C GLN A 70 -7.42 -7.97 -5.42
N ALA A 71 -6.70 -7.45 -4.41
CA ALA A 71 -5.94 -8.29 -3.49
C ALA A 71 -6.81 -8.94 -2.39
N LEU A 72 -7.98 -8.35 -2.10
CA LEU A 72 -8.84 -8.78 -0.99
C LEU A 72 -9.76 -9.94 -1.35
N GLU A 73 -10.24 -10.01 -2.60
CA GLU A 73 -11.10 -11.10 -3.05
C GLU A 73 -10.36 -12.46 -3.11
N PRO A 74 -9.14 -12.56 -3.66
CA PRO A 74 -8.32 -13.77 -3.55
C PRO A 74 -7.93 -14.08 -2.10
N ALA A 75 -7.61 -13.06 -1.29
CA ALA A 75 -7.32 -13.25 0.12
C ALA A 75 -8.51 -13.86 0.88
N TRP A 76 -9.72 -13.40 0.55
CA TRP A 76 -10.97 -13.95 1.06
C TRP A 76 -11.16 -15.40 0.62
N LYS A 77 -10.94 -15.70 -0.67
CA LYS A 77 -10.97 -17.08 -1.20
C LYS A 77 -10.02 -18.02 -0.45
N ILE A 78 -8.80 -17.58 -0.16
CA ILE A 78 -7.80 -18.38 0.58
C ILE A 78 -8.25 -18.61 2.03
N ALA A 79 -8.84 -17.60 2.68
CA ALA A 79 -9.25 -17.68 4.09
C ALA A 79 -10.53 -18.51 4.28
N PHE A 80 -11.52 -18.33 3.42
CA PHE A 80 -12.90 -18.81 3.62
C PHE A 80 -13.40 -19.79 2.54
N GLY A 81 -12.56 -20.11 1.54
CA GLY A 81 -12.92 -21.02 0.45
C GLY A 81 -13.69 -20.34 -0.69
N ALA A 82 -13.80 -21.04 -1.82
CA ALA A 82 -14.48 -20.55 -3.03
C ALA A 82 -16.01 -20.41 -2.85
N ASP A 83 -16.61 -21.27 -2.01
CA ASP A 83 -18.06 -21.26 -1.76
C ASP A 83 -18.52 -20.04 -0.94
N SER A 84 -17.58 -19.28 -0.37
CA SER A 84 -17.87 -18.01 0.31
C SER A 84 -18.25 -16.86 -0.64
N GLY A 85 -18.19 -17.10 -1.96
CA GLY A 85 -18.59 -16.15 -3.01
C GLY A 85 -17.64 -14.97 -3.25
N PRO A 86 -16.30 -15.12 -3.30
CA PRO A 86 -15.37 -14.06 -3.66
C PRO A 86 -15.48 -13.69 -5.15
N TRP A 87 -15.33 -12.41 -5.49
CA TRP A 87 -15.34 -11.96 -6.89
C TRP A 87 -13.93 -12.02 -7.49
N MET A 88 -13.59 -13.14 -8.15
CA MET A 88 -12.29 -13.34 -8.77
C MET A 88 -12.25 -12.72 -10.17
N THR A 89 -11.32 -11.79 -10.40
CA THR A 89 -11.11 -11.20 -11.73
C THR A 89 -10.38 -12.18 -12.67
N TRP A 90 -10.54 -11.96 -13.97
CA TRP A 90 -9.92 -12.75 -15.03
C TRP A 90 -8.39 -12.90 -14.88
N GLU A 91 -7.70 -11.89 -14.32
CA GLU A 91 -6.24 -11.93 -14.11
C GLU A 91 -5.80 -13.09 -13.21
N TRP A 92 -6.63 -13.44 -12.22
CA TRP A 92 -6.38 -14.57 -11.33
C TRP A 92 -6.77 -15.91 -11.97
N GLN A 93 -7.70 -15.90 -12.92
CA GLN A 93 -8.03 -17.10 -13.70
C GLN A 93 -6.90 -17.48 -14.67
N HIS A 94 -6.11 -16.48 -15.10
CA HIS A 94 -4.95 -16.64 -15.99
C HIS A 94 -3.60 -16.61 -15.27
N ASN A 95 -3.57 -16.73 -13.93
CA ASN A 95 -2.35 -16.82 -13.12
C ASN A 95 -1.36 -15.67 -13.37
N LEU A 96 -1.87 -14.43 -13.51
CA LEU A 96 -1.05 -13.25 -13.84
C LEU A 96 -0.51 -12.52 -12.61
N ARG A 97 -1.00 -12.85 -11.41
CA ARG A 97 -0.68 -12.14 -10.15
C ARG A 97 -0.06 -13.10 -9.14
N SER A 98 0.89 -12.61 -8.33
CA SER A 98 1.46 -13.39 -7.24
C SER A 98 0.49 -13.49 -6.05
N SER A 99 0.38 -14.68 -5.47
CA SER A 99 -0.41 -14.97 -4.28
C SER A 99 0.15 -14.37 -2.98
N LEU A 100 1.43 -13.96 -2.97
CA LEU A 100 2.11 -13.50 -1.75
C LEU A 100 1.43 -12.28 -1.10
N HIS A 101 0.98 -11.32 -1.90
CA HIS A 101 0.32 -10.12 -1.38
C HIS A 101 -1.09 -10.41 -0.83
N PRO A 102 -1.99 -11.12 -1.54
CA PRO A 102 -3.24 -11.61 -0.94
C PRO A 102 -3.04 -12.52 0.28
N GLY A 103 -1.99 -13.36 0.29
CA GLY A 103 -1.69 -14.28 1.38
C GLY A 103 -1.52 -13.58 2.73
N LEU A 104 -0.93 -12.38 2.74
CA LEU A 104 -0.84 -11.53 3.93
C LEU A 104 -2.22 -11.17 4.49
N PHE A 105 -3.14 -10.74 3.63
CA PHE A 105 -4.49 -10.38 4.05
C PHE A 105 -5.31 -11.61 4.44
N SER A 106 -5.10 -12.74 3.75
CA SER A 106 -5.74 -14.01 4.10
C SER A 106 -5.37 -14.45 5.52
N LEU A 107 -4.09 -14.38 5.88
CA LEU A 107 -3.65 -14.63 7.25
C LEU A 107 -4.36 -13.70 8.24
N GLY A 108 -4.47 -12.41 7.92
CA GLY A 108 -5.21 -11.43 8.74
C GLY A 108 -6.68 -11.79 8.93
N TYR A 109 -7.38 -12.16 7.86
CA TYR A 109 -8.77 -12.61 7.91
C TYR A 109 -8.94 -13.87 8.77
N THR A 110 -8.13 -14.91 8.54
CA THR A 110 -8.18 -16.17 9.29
C THR A 110 -7.95 -15.97 10.78
N LEU A 111 -6.93 -15.19 11.16
CA LEU A 111 -6.63 -14.91 12.56
C LEU A 111 -7.75 -14.12 13.22
N THR A 112 -8.30 -13.11 12.53
CA THR A 112 -9.40 -12.29 13.04
C THR A 112 -10.67 -13.12 13.21
N ALA A 113 -11.08 -13.88 12.20
CA ALA A 113 -12.25 -14.74 12.26
C ALA A 113 -12.13 -15.79 13.37
N SER A 114 -10.98 -16.46 13.49
CA SER A 114 -10.74 -17.48 14.52
C SER A 114 -10.82 -16.88 15.94
N TYR A 115 -10.24 -15.68 16.13
CA TYR A 115 -10.28 -14.98 17.41
C TYR A 115 -11.70 -14.55 17.78
N MET A 116 -12.43 -13.95 16.84
CA MET A 116 -13.80 -13.47 17.07
C MET A 116 -14.78 -14.62 17.33
N SER A 117 -14.61 -15.74 16.62
CA SER A 117 -15.38 -16.99 16.84
C SER A 117 -15.11 -17.55 18.24
N SER A 118 -13.85 -17.55 18.70
CA SER A 118 -13.48 -17.98 20.05
C SER A 118 -14.10 -17.10 21.15
N MET A 119 -14.28 -15.80 20.89
CA MET A 119 -14.94 -14.87 21.82
C MET A 119 -16.48 -14.93 21.78
N ARG A 120 -17.08 -15.70 20.85
CA ARG A 120 -18.53 -15.77 20.63
C ARG A 120 -19.20 -14.40 20.43
N LEU A 121 -18.50 -13.50 19.73
CA LEU A 121 -19.04 -12.18 19.40
C LEU A 121 -20.11 -12.29 18.30
N SER A 122 -21.03 -11.32 18.27
CA SER A 122 -22.09 -11.32 17.26
C SER A 122 -21.52 -11.22 15.84
N PRO A 123 -22.19 -11.81 14.82
CA PRO A 123 -21.75 -11.73 13.43
C PRO A 123 -21.54 -10.30 12.94
N HIS A 124 -22.30 -9.33 13.45
CA HIS A 124 -22.14 -7.91 13.15
C HIS A 124 -20.75 -7.37 13.52
N TYR A 125 -20.26 -7.62 14.75
CA TYR A 125 -18.94 -7.14 15.15
C TYR A 125 -17.81 -7.85 14.39
N THR A 126 -18.00 -9.12 14.09
CA THR A 126 -17.05 -9.88 13.26
C THR A 126 -17.01 -9.34 11.83
N ALA A 127 -18.15 -8.96 11.25
CA ALA A 127 -18.22 -8.31 9.94
C ALA A 127 -17.41 -7.01 9.91
N ILE A 128 -17.58 -6.14 10.91
CA ILE A 128 -16.81 -4.90 11.05
C ILE A 128 -15.31 -5.19 11.17
N ALA A 129 -14.93 -6.17 12.00
CA ALA A 129 -13.53 -6.55 12.21
C ALA A 129 -12.88 -7.07 10.91
N LEU A 130 -13.60 -7.88 10.13
CA LEU A 130 -13.12 -8.38 8.85
C LEU A 130 -12.93 -7.25 7.83
N VAL A 131 -13.85 -6.28 7.74
CA VAL A 131 -13.65 -5.11 6.87
C VAL A 131 -12.48 -4.22 7.34
N ALA A 132 -12.20 -4.19 8.65
CA ALA A 132 -11.15 -3.38 9.23
C ALA A 132 -9.74 -3.99 9.13
N ILE A 133 -9.59 -5.33 9.20
CA ILE A 133 -8.25 -5.95 9.31
C ILE A 133 -7.29 -5.61 8.15
N PRO A 134 -7.70 -5.53 6.87
CA PRO A 134 -6.78 -5.13 5.80
C PRO A 134 -6.28 -3.69 5.97
N LYS A 135 -7.12 -2.80 6.51
CA LYS A 135 -6.76 -1.41 6.83
C LYS A 135 -5.70 -1.34 7.93
N VAL A 136 -5.82 -2.19 8.97
CA VAL A 136 -4.85 -2.28 10.07
C VAL A 136 -3.50 -2.80 9.57
N LEU A 137 -3.51 -3.86 8.76
CA LEU A 137 -2.27 -4.40 8.16
C LEU A 137 -1.58 -3.35 7.29
N GLN A 138 -2.34 -2.63 6.46
CA GLN A 138 -1.77 -1.57 5.64
C GLN A 138 -1.31 -0.34 6.43
N ALA A 139 -1.93 -0.02 7.56
CA ALA A 139 -1.39 0.99 8.47
C ALA A 139 0.01 0.60 8.98
N GLY A 140 0.23 -0.69 9.25
CA GLY A 140 1.54 -1.24 9.59
C GLY A 140 2.56 -1.08 8.46
N ILE A 141 2.20 -1.47 7.24
CA ILE A 141 3.07 -1.34 6.05
C ILE A 141 3.41 0.14 5.78
N ALA A 142 2.42 1.04 5.82
CA ALA A 142 2.63 2.47 5.66
C ALA A 142 3.57 3.06 6.74
N ALA A 143 3.39 2.67 8.00
CA ALA A 143 4.24 3.11 9.09
C ALA A 143 5.68 2.59 8.94
N LEU A 144 5.86 1.36 8.45
CA LEU A 144 7.18 0.81 8.13
C LEU A 144 7.84 1.58 6.98
N THR A 145 7.11 1.95 5.93
CA THR A 145 7.63 2.80 4.84
C THR A 145 8.17 4.13 5.38
N ASP A 146 7.38 4.82 6.21
CA ASP A 146 7.78 6.09 6.84
C ASP A 146 9.01 5.92 7.72
N TRP A 147 9.01 4.87 8.54
CA TRP A 147 10.08 4.57 9.48
C TRP A 147 11.37 4.26 8.74
N TYR A 148 11.36 3.34 7.77
CA TYR A 148 12.56 3.00 7.00
C TYR A 148 13.08 4.17 6.15
N ALA A 149 12.20 5.01 5.60
CA ALA A 149 12.60 6.24 4.90
C ALA A 149 13.35 7.20 5.83
N TRP A 150 12.83 7.40 7.04
CA TRP A 150 13.49 8.20 8.08
C TRP A 150 14.81 7.59 8.54
N ARG A 151 14.86 6.28 8.74
CA ARG A 151 16.06 5.56 9.18
C ARG A 151 17.16 5.58 8.11
N LEU A 152 16.79 5.49 6.84
CA LEU A 152 17.72 5.72 5.73
C LEU A 152 18.21 7.17 5.74
N ALA A 153 17.34 8.14 5.96
CA ALA A 153 17.72 9.54 6.06
C ALA A 153 18.65 9.83 7.26
N GLU A 154 18.45 9.19 8.43
CA GLU A 154 19.37 9.27 9.57
C GLU A 154 20.74 8.65 9.27
N LYS A 155 20.77 7.57 8.47
CA LYS A 155 22.00 6.92 8.01
C LYS A 155 22.81 7.85 7.08
N LEU A 156 22.12 8.64 6.25
CA LEU A 156 22.75 9.52 5.27
C LEU A 156 23.10 10.92 5.81
N TYR A 157 22.17 11.55 6.51
CA TYR A 157 22.28 12.95 6.95
C TYR A 157 22.70 13.10 8.42
N GLY A 158 22.88 11.99 9.13
CA GLY A 158 23.19 11.98 10.55
C GLY A 158 21.94 11.85 11.42
N SER A 159 22.16 11.30 12.61
CA SER A 159 21.11 11.00 13.59
C SER A 159 20.58 12.29 14.21
N ASN A 160 19.26 12.39 14.40
CA ASN A 160 18.60 13.62 14.85
C ASN A 160 18.87 14.87 13.97
N SER A 161 19.32 14.70 12.71
CA SER A 161 19.50 15.82 11.80
C SER A 161 18.15 16.40 11.35
N ALA A 162 18.11 17.72 11.12
CA ALA A 162 16.92 18.38 10.59
C ALA A 162 16.48 17.79 9.24
N ALA A 163 17.44 17.39 8.39
CA ALA A 163 17.17 16.73 7.12
C ALA A 163 16.49 15.36 7.32
N ALA A 164 16.94 14.53 8.26
CA ALA A 164 16.26 13.27 8.55
C ALA A 164 14.82 13.50 9.01
N TRP A 165 14.59 14.44 9.94
CA TRP A 165 13.24 14.78 10.40
C TRP A 165 12.34 15.35 9.30
N SER A 166 12.90 16.11 8.35
CA SER A 166 12.16 16.62 7.20
C SER A 166 11.59 15.49 6.32
N VAL A 167 12.23 14.32 6.25
CA VAL A 167 11.68 13.15 5.53
C VAL A 167 10.37 12.68 6.15
N LEU A 168 10.32 12.55 7.49
CA LEU A 168 9.09 12.19 8.19
C LEU A 168 8.01 13.26 8.00
N LEU A 169 8.36 14.54 8.17
CA LEU A 169 7.41 15.63 7.99
C LEU A 169 6.84 15.66 6.57
N MET A 170 7.67 15.45 5.55
CA MET A 170 7.21 15.33 4.17
C MET A 170 6.25 14.15 3.99
N SER A 171 6.54 12.98 4.56
CA SER A 171 5.66 11.81 4.43
C SER A 171 4.32 11.97 5.16
N ILE A 172 4.34 12.57 6.34
CA ILE A 172 3.15 12.82 7.17
C ILE A 172 2.27 13.92 6.54
N ALA A 173 2.88 14.98 6.02
CA ALA A 173 2.16 16.13 5.44
C ALA A 173 1.87 16.01 3.94
N ASN A 174 2.26 14.91 3.28
CA ASN A 174 1.98 14.70 1.87
C ASN A 174 0.56 14.10 1.71
N PRO A 175 -0.39 14.82 1.07
CA PRO A 175 -1.76 14.34 0.89
C PRO A 175 -1.83 13.10 0.00
N TRP A 176 -0.91 12.94 -0.94
CA TRP A 176 -0.85 11.73 -1.78
C TRP A 176 -0.45 10.50 -0.96
N VAL A 177 0.55 10.63 -0.10
CA VAL A 177 0.95 9.54 0.80
C VAL A 177 -0.18 9.23 1.79
N TRP A 178 -0.81 10.24 2.36
CA TRP A 178 -2.01 10.07 3.19
C TRP A 178 -3.10 9.29 2.45
N TYR A 179 -3.43 9.68 1.23
CA TYR A 179 -4.49 9.08 0.42
C TYR A 179 -4.21 7.65 -0.04
N VAL A 180 -2.95 7.30 -0.33
CA VAL A 180 -2.60 6.04 -1.00
C VAL A 180 -1.99 5.00 -0.06
N SER A 181 -1.17 5.41 0.92
CA SER A 181 -0.29 4.49 1.67
C SER A 181 -1.02 3.39 2.43
N THR A 182 -2.21 3.67 2.94
CA THR A 182 -3.00 2.74 3.76
C THR A 182 -4.02 1.94 2.94
N ARG A 183 -4.00 2.07 1.61
CA ARG A 183 -4.82 1.26 0.69
C ARG A 183 -4.10 -0.04 0.36
N THR A 184 -4.84 -1.10 0.11
CA THR A 184 -4.37 -2.48 -0.15
C THR A 184 -3.75 -2.65 -1.54
N PHE A 185 -2.90 -1.70 -1.95
CA PHE A 185 -2.12 -1.76 -3.18
C PHE A 185 -0.84 -2.57 -2.98
N SER A 186 -0.51 -3.40 -3.95
CA SER A 186 0.80 -4.05 -3.97
C SER A 186 1.95 -3.04 -4.14
N ASN A 187 1.70 -1.87 -4.75
CA ASN A 187 2.72 -0.81 -4.89
C ASN A 187 3.10 -0.16 -3.55
N THR A 188 2.23 -0.13 -2.54
CA THR A 188 2.59 0.39 -1.22
C THR A 188 3.46 -0.61 -0.46
N MET A 189 3.17 -1.91 -0.61
CA MET A 189 4.03 -2.99 -0.11
C MET A 189 5.38 -3.01 -0.83
N GLU A 190 5.39 -2.84 -2.16
CA GLU A 190 6.59 -2.68 -2.97
C GLU A 190 7.44 -1.51 -2.45
N ALA A 191 6.84 -0.34 -2.21
CA ALA A 191 7.55 0.82 -1.66
C ALA A 191 8.15 0.54 -0.28
N ALA A 192 7.41 -0.11 0.63
CA ALA A 192 7.88 -0.50 1.96
C ALA A 192 9.09 -1.44 1.89
N LEU A 193 9.00 -2.48 1.07
CA LEU A 193 10.07 -3.46 0.87
C LEU A 193 11.30 -2.82 0.22
N THR A 194 11.11 -1.98 -0.80
CA THR A 194 12.20 -1.27 -1.47
C THR A 194 12.93 -0.36 -0.49
N ILE A 195 12.23 0.50 0.26
CA ILE A 195 12.92 1.42 1.19
C ILE A 195 13.58 0.69 2.35
N ALA A 196 12.98 -0.40 2.85
CA ALA A 196 13.58 -1.26 3.86
C ALA A 196 14.86 -1.93 3.34
N ALA A 197 14.82 -2.46 2.11
CA ALA A 197 15.99 -3.02 1.45
C ALA A 197 17.10 -1.98 1.28
N LEU A 198 16.77 -0.77 0.82
CA LEU A 198 17.73 0.34 0.69
C LEU A 198 18.34 0.77 2.04
N TYR A 199 17.60 0.65 3.15
CA TYR A 199 18.15 0.90 4.49
C TYR A 199 19.22 -0.12 4.88
N TYR A 200 18.96 -1.41 4.65
CA TYR A 200 19.89 -2.50 4.94
C TYR A 200 21.02 -2.64 3.92
N PHE A 201 20.88 -2.02 2.75
CA PHE A 201 21.88 -2.04 1.70
C PHE A 201 23.24 -1.48 2.18
N PRO A 202 24.35 -2.18 1.91
CA PRO A 202 25.69 -1.74 2.30
C PRO A 202 26.22 -0.67 1.33
N TRP A 203 25.84 0.59 1.57
CA TRP A 203 26.23 1.74 0.75
C TRP A 203 27.73 1.98 0.64
N ASP A 204 28.53 1.42 1.55
CA ASP A 204 30.00 1.45 1.47
C ASP A 204 30.52 0.79 0.18
N LEU A 205 29.75 -0.11 -0.44
CA LEU A 205 30.06 -0.70 -1.76
C LEU A 205 30.23 0.34 -2.86
N LEU A 206 29.65 1.54 -2.70
CA LEU A 206 29.70 2.59 -3.70
C LEU A 206 30.99 3.42 -3.64
N GLY A 207 31.88 3.21 -2.68
CA GLY A 207 33.16 3.92 -2.61
C GLY A 207 33.60 4.16 -1.16
N VAL A 208 34.91 4.07 -0.92
CA VAL A 208 35.49 4.29 0.42
C VAL A 208 36.53 5.41 0.38
N GLU A 209 36.61 6.16 1.48
CA GLU A 209 37.57 7.25 1.63
C GLU A 209 39.01 6.72 1.60
N LYS A 210 39.86 7.39 0.81
CA LYS A 210 41.27 7.04 0.67
C LYS A 210 42.04 7.47 1.92
N LYS A 211 42.26 6.54 2.87
CA LYS A 211 43.12 6.80 4.03
C LYS A 211 44.59 6.72 3.62
N ALA A 212 45.29 7.86 3.68
CA ALA A 212 46.69 8.02 3.25
C ALA A 212 47.74 7.12 3.96
N LYS A 213 47.36 6.30 4.96
CA LYS A 213 48.28 5.47 5.76
C LYS A 213 47.94 3.96 5.79
N GLU A 214 46.84 3.51 5.19
CA GLU A 214 46.50 2.08 5.13
C GLU A 214 46.77 1.51 3.75
N LYS A 215 47.61 0.46 3.67
CA LYS A 215 47.93 -0.24 2.41
C LYS A 215 46.86 -1.28 2.01
N SER A 216 46.01 -1.70 2.94
CA SER A 216 44.97 -2.71 2.70
C SER A 216 43.63 -2.05 2.38
N LYS A 217 42.96 -2.53 1.33
CA LYS A 217 41.60 -2.10 1.01
C LYS A 217 40.65 -2.40 2.18
N PRO A 218 39.71 -1.50 2.50
CA PRO A 218 38.70 -1.73 3.52
C PRO A 218 37.80 -2.91 3.13
N VAL A 219 37.67 -3.89 4.03
CA VAL A 219 36.85 -5.10 3.80
C VAL A 219 35.39 -4.79 4.16
N VAL A 220 34.53 -4.61 3.15
CA VAL A 220 33.11 -4.28 3.33
C VAL A 220 32.35 -5.39 4.07
N PHE A 221 32.68 -6.65 3.79
CA PHE A 221 32.03 -7.83 4.39
C PHE A 221 32.87 -8.52 5.47
N GLY A 222 33.67 -7.75 6.22
CA GLY A 222 34.56 -8.29 7.25
C GLY A 222 33.85 -8.84 8.50
N THR A 223 32.55 -8.55 8.68
CA THR A 223 31.77 -9.02 9.82
C THR A 223 30.54 -9.83 9.39
N PRO A 224 30.11 -10.85 10.17
CA PRO A 224 28.87 -11.58 9.89
C PRO A 224 27.65 -10.66 9.84
N GLY A 225 27.65 -9.58 10.62
CA GLY A 225 26.58 -8.57 10.62
C GLY A 225 26.42 -7.86 9.28
N ALA A 226 27.52 -7.51 8.60
CA ALA A 226 27.47 -6.87 7.27
C ALA A 226 26.85 -7.81 6.22
N VAL A 227 27.22 -9.09 6.25
CA VAL A 227 26.63 -10.10 5.35
C VAL A 227 25.15 -10.32 5.65
N ASN A 228 24.74 -10.35 6.92
CA ASN A 228 23.33 -10.47 7.29
C ASN A 228 22.51 -9.24 6.85
N SER A 229 23.08 -8.04 6.92
CA SER A 229 22.44 -6.82 6.39
C SER A 229 22.25 -6.92 4.86
N LEU A 230 23.26 -7.42 4.15
CA LEU A 230 23.15 -7.68 2.71
C LEU A 230 22.05 -8.71 2.40
N ARG A 231 22.01 -9.84 3.13
CA ARG A 231 20.97 -10.86 2.98
C ARG A 231 19.57 -10.30 3.16
N LEU A 232 19.37 -9.49 4.20
CA LEU A 232 18.10 -8.85 4.46
C LEU A 232 17.73 -7.87 3.33
N SER A 233 18.69 -7.07 2.86
CA SER A 233 18.49 -6.19 1.71
C SER A 233 18.08 -6.96 0.45
N ILE A 234 18.81 -8.01 0.08
CA ILE A 234 18.54 -8.80 -1.13
C ILE A 234 17.23 -9.57 -1.00
N GLY A 235 16.94 -10.15 0.18
CA GLY A 235 15.67 -10.84 0.42
C GLY A 235 14.47 -9.93 0.26
N LEU A 236 14.50 -8.74 0.86
CA LEU A 236 13.44 -7.73 0.72
C LEU A 236 13.32 -7.23 -0.73
N ALA A 237 14.45 -6.99 -1.40
CA ALA A 237 14.50 -6.63 -2.83
C ALA A 237 13.87 -7.70 -3.72
N ALA A 238 14.22 -8.98 -3.49
CA ALA A 238 13.69 -10.10 -4.25
C ALA A 238 12.18 -10.25 -4.06
N ILE A 239 11.66 -10.09 -2.84
CA ILE A 239 10.21 -10.11 -2.59
C ILE A 239 9.54 -8.94 -3.33
N ALA A 240 10.13 -7.73 -3.31
CA ALA A 240 9.58 -6.58 -4.05
C ALA A 240 9.52 -6.84 -5.57
N VAL A 241 10.56 -7.45 -6.15
CA VAL A 241 10.61 -7.83 -7.57
C VAL A 241 9.56 -8.91 -7.92
N ILE A 242 9.35 -9.90 -7.05
CA ILE A 242 8.33 -10.93 -7.27
C ILE A 242 6.92 -10.33 -7.23
N LEU A 243 6.64 -9.46 -6.26
CA LEU A 243 5.36 -8.76 -6.17
C LEU A 243 5.13 -7.83 -7.36
N ARG A 244 6.18 -7.14 -7.81
CA ARG A 244 6.16 -6.18 -8.90
C ARG A 244 7.45 -6.29 -9.73
N PRO A 245 7.41 -6.98 -10.89
CA PRO A 245 8.60 -7.20 -11.72
C PRO A 245 9.33 -5.91 -12.14
N THR A 246 8.61 -4.80 -12.27
CA THR A 246 9.19 -3.48 -12.57
C THR A 246 10.16 -2.98 -11.51
N ASN A 247 10.10 -3.47 -10.27
CA ASN A 247 11.07 -3.13 -9.21
C ASN A 247 12.50 -3.53 -9.59
N ILE A 248 12.67 -4.48 -10.53
CA ILE A 248 13.99 -4.87 -11.03
C ILE A 248 14.75 -3.68 -11.64
N LEU A 249 14.04 -2.65 -12.13
CA LEU A 249 14.64 -1.43 -12.66
C LEU A 249 15.41 -0.67 -11.57
N ILE A 250 14.92 -0.69 -10.32
CA ILE A 250 15.58 -0.04 -9.18
C ILE A 250 16.91 -0.74 -8.88
N TRP A 251 16.86 -2.05 -8.70
CA TRP A 251 18.01 -2.87 -8.35
C TRP A 251 19.00 -3.03 -9.50
N GLY A 252 18.52 -3.07 -10.74
CA GLY A 252 19.34 -3.03 -11.94
C GLY A 252 20.15 -1.73 -12.03
N ALA A 253 19.52 -0.58 -11.78
CA ALA A 253 20.22 0.70 -11.74
C ALA A 253 21.29 0.77 -10.63
N ILE A 254 20.98 0.29 -9.43
CA ILE A 254 21.95 0.20 -8.32
C ILE A 254 23.09 -0.75 -8.70
N GLY A 255 22.78 -1.91 -9.29
CA GLY A 255 23.76 -2.87 -9.79
C GLY A 255 24.71 -2.28 -10.84
N ILE A 256 24.19 -1.49 -11.79
CA ILE A 256 25.00 -0.77 -12.78
C ILE A 256 25.95 0.21 -12.08
N VAL A 257 25.47 0.98 -11.09
CA VAL A 257 26.31 1.92 -10.35
C VAL A 257 27.43 1.19 -9.60
N ILE A 258 27.14 0.04 -8.96
CA ILE A 258 28.17 -0.77 -8.28
C ILE A 258 29.22 -1.27 -9.29
N LEU A 259 28.78 -1.87 -10.40
CA LEU A 259 29.68 -2.52 -11.37
C LEU A 259 30.57 -1.54 -12.11
N THR A 260 30.03 -0.37 -12.47
CA THR A 260 30.74 0.60 -13.31
C THR A 260 31.38 1.73 -12.51
N GLY A 261 30.89 2.02 -11.30
CA GLY A 261 31.34 3.14 -10.48
C GLY A 261 31.16 4.51 -11.13
N PHE A 262 30.41 4.62 -12.24
CA PHE A 262 30.40 5.83 -13.08
C PHE A 262 29.86 7.08 -12.40
N THR A 263 29.05 6.93 -11.35
CA THR A 263 28.58 8.04 -10.51
C THR A 263 29.28 8.11 -9.16
N SER A 264 30.09 7.11 -8.84
CA SER A 264 30.76 6.98 -7.54
C SER A 264 32.06 7.75 -7.49
N GLU A 265 32.32 8.41 -6.37
CA GLU A 265 33.61 8.99 -6.04
C GLU A 265 34.39 8.08 -5.07
N GLY A 266 35.71 8.22 -5.05
CA GLY A 266 36.60 7.44 -4.17
C GLY A 266 37.11 6.15 -4.79
N GLU A 267 37.83 5.35 -3.99
CA GLU A 267 38.33 4.06 -4.46
C GLU A 267 37.23 3.00 -4.38
N SER A 268 37.09 2.20 -5.45
CA SER A 268 36.15 1.09 -5.46
C SER A 268 36.60 0.01 -4.46
N PRO A 269 35.76 -0.34 -3.47
CA PRO A 269 36.08 -1.39 -2.49
C PRO A 269 35.89 -2.79 -3.06
N LEU A 270 35.48 -2.91 -4.32
CA LEU A 270 35.16 -4.18 -4.95
C LEU A 270 36.46 -4.97 -5.21
N ASP A 271 36.62 -6.04 -4.44
CA ASP A 271 37.58 -7.10 -4.69
C ASP A 271 36.88 -8.37 -5.18
N THR A 272 37.64 -9.34 -5.69
CA THR A 272 37.10 -10.60 -6.20
C THR A 272 36.22 -11.31 -5.18
N TRP A 273 36.59 -11.26 -3.90
CA TRP A 273 35.81 -11.87 -2.81
C TRP A 273 34.50 -11.16 -2.54
N THR A 274 34.46 -9.83 -2.55
CA THR A 274 33.22 -9.04 -2.43
C THR A 274 32.24 -9.40 -3.55
N TYR A 275 32.71 -9.55 -4.80
CA TYR A 275 31.88 -10.02 -5.90
C TYR A 275 31.33 -11.43 -5.68
N VAL A 276 32.18 -12.37 -5.25
CA VAL A 276 31.75 -13.75 -4.96
C VAL A 276 30.69 -13.77 -3.85
N ILE A 277 30.86 -12.96 -2.79
CA ILE A 277 29.88 -12.84 -1.71
C ILE A 277 28.56 -12.29 -2.25
N ILE A 278 28.57 -11.20 -3.02
CA ILE A 278 27.35 -10.62 -3.58
C ILE A 278 26.61 -11.63 -4.46
N ILE A 279 27.31 -12.29 -5.40
CA ILE A 279 26.71 -13.29 -6.28
C ILE A 279 26.14 -14.47 -5.48
N ARG A 280 26.90 -14.99 -4.50
CA ARG A 280 26.44 -16.06 -3.61
C ARG A 280 25.14 -15.65 -2.89
N GLU A 281 25.11 -14.48 -2.29
CA GLU A 281 23.93 -14.03 -1.53
C GLU A 281 22.74 -13.71 -2.44
N VAL A 282 22.96 -13.18 -3.64
CA VAL A 282 21.91 -13.01 -4.67
C VAL A 282 21.30 -14.36 -5.05
N LEU A 283 22.13 -15.37 -5.32
CA LEU A 283 21.66 -16.71 -5.68
C LEU A 283 20.92 -17.38 -4.51
N LEU A 284 21.47 -17.31 -3.28
CA LEU A 284 20.85 -17.92 -2.11
C LEU A 284 19.53 -17.26 -1.72
N CYS A 285 19.52 -15.93 -1.57
CA CYS A 285 18.30 -15.20 -1.16
C CYS A 285 17.26 -15.20 -2.29
N GLY A 286 17.70 -15.01 -3.53
CA GLY A 286 16.84 -15.00 -4.71
C GLY A 286 16.16 -16.35 -4.95
N SER A 287 16.91 -17.46 -4.87
CA SER A 287 16.35 -18.81 -5.02
C SER A 287 15.39 -19.18 -3.88
N LEU A 288 15.69 -18.78 -2.65
CA LEU A 288 14.79 -18.98 -1.51
C LEU A 288 13.46 -18.25 -1.72
N VAL A 289 13.51 -16.96 -2.05
CA VAL A 289 12.29 -16.15 -2.28
C VAL A 289 11.50 -16.68 -3.48
N LEU A 290 12.19 -17.05 -4.57
CA LEU A 290 11.54 -17.66 -5.73
C LEU A 290 10.86 -18.98 -5.37
N GLY A 291 11.53 -19.86 -4.62
CA GLY A 291 10.96 -21.12 -4.15
C GLY A 291 9.73 -20.91 -3.27
N LEU A 292 9.77 -19.93 -2.36
CA LEU A 292 8.61 -19.55 -1.53
C LEU A 292 7.45 -19.01 -2.37
N SER A 293 7.72 -18.17 -3.38
CA SER A 293 6.68 -17.68 -4.30
C SER A 293 6.04 -18.83 -5.06
N LEU A 294 6.85 -19.71 -5.68
CA LEU A 294 6.35 -20.84 -6.45
C LEU A 294 5.50 -21.78 -5.59
N ALA A 295 5.92 -22.03 -4.34
CA ALA A 295 5.15 -22.83 -3.40
C ALA A 295 3.81 -22.17 -3.02
N ALA A 296 3.81 -20.86 -2.76
CA ALA A 296 2.59 -20.12 -2.45
C ALA A 296 1.63 -20.06 -3.65
N ASP A 297 2.17 -19.81 -4.84
CA ASP A 297 1.40 -19.74 -6.08
C ASP A 297 0.81 -21.12 -6.44
N TYR A 298 1.56 -22.21 -6.23
CA TYR A 298 1.04 -23.58 -6.37
C TYR A 298 -0.14 -23.85 -5.43
N GLN A 299 -0.10 -23.37 -4.17
CA GLN A 299 -1.20 -23.55 -3.23
C GLN A 299 -2.47 -22.80 -3.65
N LEU A 300 -2.34 -21.62 -4.27
CA LEU A 300 -3.49 -20.83 -4.72
C LEU A 300 -4.10 -21.38 -6.02
N TYR A 301 -3.25 -21.68 -7.01
CA TYR A 301 -3.68 -22.02 -8.37
C TYR A 301 -3.87 -23.54 -8.57
N GLY A 302 -3.26 -24.37 -7.72
CA GLY A 302 -3.28 -25.83 -7.86
C GLY A 302 -2.30 -26.38 -8.90
N GLU A 303 -1.55 -25.50 -9.58
CA GLU A 303 -0.57 -25.83 -10.60
C GLU A 303 0.69 -24.97 -10.47
N TRP A 304 1.83 -25.53 -10.90
CA TRP A 304 3.12 -24.84 -10.85
C TRP A 304 3.15 -23.71 -11.86
N THR A 305 3.02 -22.49 -11.36
CA THR A 305 2.94 -21.28 -12.17
C THR A 305 3.97 -20.28 -11.72
N PHE A 306 4.44 -19.46 -12.66
CA PHE A 306 5.34 -18.35 -12.37
C PHE A 306 4.69 -17.04 -12.85
N PRO A 307 3.87 -16.39 -11.99
CA PRO A 307 3.08 -15.23 -12.38
C PRO A 307 3.88 -14.07 -13.01
N PRO A 308 5.10 -13.72 -12.56
CA PRO A 308 5.91 -12.70 -13.23
C PRO A 308 6.16 -12.96 -14.71
N PHE A 309 6.41 -14.22 -15.09
CA PHE A 309 6.60 -14.59 -16.49
C PHE A 309 5.29 -14.53 -17.27
N ASN A 310 4.20 -15.05 -16.69
CA ASN A 310 2.87 -14.98 -17.32
C ASN A 310 2.44 -13.53 -17.55
N PHE A 311 2.67 -12.66 -16.56
CA PHE A 311 2.42 -11.22 -16.66
C PHE A 311 3.21 -10.59 -17.81
N LEU A 312 4.52 -10.86 -17.90
CA LEU A 312 5.37 -10.32 -18.98
C LEU A 312 4.94 -10.85 -20.35
N TYR A 313 4.72 -12.16 -20.47
CA TYR A 313 4.25 -12.80 -21.69
C TYR A 313 2.93 -12.21 -22.15
N PHE A 314 1.99 -12.00 -21.23
CA PHE A 314 0.67 -11.49 -21.53
C PHE A 314 0.67 -9.98 -21.87
N ASN A 315 1.41 -9.16 -21.13
CA ASN A 315 1.47 -7.71 -21.37
C ASN A 315 2.31 -7.32 -22.59
N ILE A 316 3.42 -8.02 -22.84
CA ILE A 316 4.33 -7.72 -23.96
C ILE A 316 3.90 -8.48 -25.22
N GLY A 317 3.53 -9.76 -25.09
CA GLY A 317 3.22 -10.64 -26.21
C GLY A 317 1.81 -10.47 -26.79
N GLN A 318 0.81 -10.05 -25.99
CA GLN A 318 -0.58 -9.89 -26.46
C GLN A 318 -1.06 -8.44 -26.60
N ALA A 319 -0.16 -7.46 -26.40
CA ALA A 319 -0.42 -6.01 -26.53
C ALA A 319 -1.66 -5.48 -25.78
N LEU A 320 -2.13 -6.17 -24.72
CA LEU A 320 -3.37 -5.81 -24.02
C LEU A 320 -3.25 -4.46 -23.29
N ALA A 321 -2.04 -4.00 -22.96
CA ALA A 321 -1.83 -2.69 -22.37
C ALA A 321 -2.42 -1.53 -23.21
N VAL A 322 -2.56 -1.70 -24.53
CA VAL A 322 -3.22 -0.71 -25.41
C VAL A 322 -4.73 -0.62 -25.16
N PHE A 323 -5.37 -1.72 -24.73
CA PHE A 323 -6.81 -1.77 -24.44
C PHE A 323 -7.21 -0.85 -23.27
N TYR A 324 -6.29 -0.61 -22.33
CA TYR A 324 -6.54 0.20 -21.13
C TYR A 324 -6.19 1.70 -21.30
N GLY A 325 -5.78 2.11 -22.50
CA GLY A 325 -5.49 3.51 -22.84
C GLY A 325 -4.00 3.79 -23.11
N GLN A 326 -3.73 4.97 -23.66
CA GLN A 326 -2.38 5.43 -23.96
C GLN A 326 -2.13 6.79 -23.30
N ASN A 327 -0.92 6.97 -22.77
CA ASN A 327 -0.49 8.20 -22.13
C ASN A 327 0.81 8.70 -22.77
N ASP A 328 1.00 10.02 -22.80
CA ASP A 328 2.20 10.63 -23.36
C ASP A 328 3.48 10.20 -22.62
N GLY A 329 4.61 10.20 -23.33
CA GLY A 329 5.91 9.83 -22.76
C GLY A 329 6.33 10.69 -21.56
N HIS A 330 5.89 11.93 -21.50
CA HIS A 330 6.25 12.87 -20.43
C HIS A 330 5.36 12.77 -19.17
N TYR A 331 4.35 11.89 -19.16
CA TYR A 331 3.34 11.74 -18.09
C TYR A 331 3.93 11.70 -16.67
N TYR A 332 4.97 10.90 -16.42
CA TYR A 332 5.53 10.79 -15.06
C TYR A 332 6.20 12.08 -14.59
N LEU A 333 6.79 12.86 -15.50
CA LEU A 333 7.43 14.13 -15.18
C LEU A 333 6.40 15.27 -15.06
N SER A 334 5.44 15.36 -15.97
CA SER A 334 4.46 16.46 -16.00
C SER A 334 3.26 16.26 -15.08
N GLN A 335 2.88 15.00 -14.80
CA GLN A 335 1.70 14.68 -13.99
C GLN A 335 2.08 13.82 -12.77
N GLY A 336 2.88 12.77 -12.96
CA GLY A 336 3.23 11.82 -11.90
C GLY A 336 3.91 12.46 -10.69
N ILE A 337 5.01 13.20 -10.90
CA ILE A 337 5.72 13.92 -9.83
C ILE A 337 4.85 15.02 -9.21
N PRO A 338 4.22 15.94 -9.98
CA PRO A 338 3.35 16.95 -9.39
C PRO A 338 2.22 16.35 -8.54
N LEU A 339 1.58 15.27 -8.99
CA LEU A 339 0.51 14.59 -8.25
C LEU A 339 1.04 13.90 -6.99
N SER A 340 2.18 13.22 -7.08
CA SER A 340 2.74 12.44 -5.96
C SER A 340 3.31 13.30 -4.84
N PHE A 341 3.73 14.54 -5.12
CA PHE A 341 4.39 15.42 -4.16
C PHE A 341 3.64 16.70 -3.86
N THR A 342 2.67 17.14 -4.69
CA THR A 342 1.88 18.35 -4.48
C THR A 342 2.74 19.58 -4.14
N THR A 343 2.60 20.17 -2.96
CA THR A 343 3.40 21.35 -2.53
C THR A 343 4.89 21.02 -2.32
N ILE A 344 5.26 19.74 -2.23
CA ILE A 344 6.64 19.25 -2.09
C ILE A 344 7.31 19.04 -3.46
N ALA A 345 6.54 19.05 -4.57
CA ALA A 345 7.03 18.70 -5.91
C ALA A 345 8.28 19.46 -6.37
N PRO A 346 8.42 20.79 -6.13
CA PRO A 346 9.65 21.50 -6.50
C PRO A 346 10.89 20.95 -5.80
N PHE A 347 10.78 20.54 -4.52
CA PHE A 347 11.89 19.98 -3.75
C PHE A 347 12.24 18.56 -4.18
N ALA A 348 11.23 17.75 -4.53
CA ALA A 348 11.46 16.42 -5.10
C ALA A 348 12.18 16.49 -6.45
N ALA A 349 11.76 17.40 -7.33
CA ALA A 349 12.42 17.65 -8.60
C ALA A 349 13.86 18.14 -8.41
N MET A 350 14.09 19.15 -7.56
CA MET A 350 15.46 19.60 -7.22
C MET A 350 16.31 18.48 -6.63
N GLY A 351 15.72 17.66 -5.76
CA GLY A 351 16.36 16.48 -5.18
C GLY A 351 16.87 15.50 -6.21
N MET A 352 16.04 15.20 -7.21
CA MET A 352 16.34 14.29 -8.30
C MET A 352 17.40 14.88 -9.26
N PHE A 353 17.22 16.11 -9.74
CA PHE A 353 18.11 16.73 -10.72
C PHE A 353 19.50 17.07 -10.15
N ASN A 354 19.56 17.51 -8.90
CA ASN A 354 20.81 17.88 -8.26
C ASN A 354 21.43 16.73 -7.45
N ALA A 355 20.94 15.50 -7.62
CA ALA A 355 21.52 14.32 -6.96
C ALA A 355 22.97 14.08 -7.41
N ALA A 356 23.30 14.42 -8.67
CA ALA A 356 24.61 14.29 -9.28
C ALA A 356 25.55 15.50 -9.07
N ALA A 357 25.05 16.60 -8.50
CA ALA A 357 25.81 17.84 -8.40
C ALA A 357 26.94 17.72 -7.35
N GLU A 358 28.16 18.14 -7.72
CA GLU A 358 29.38 18.07 -6.89
C GLU A 358 29.38 19.02 -5.69
N ASN A 359 28.45 19.98 -5.63
CA ASN A 359 28.45 21.07 -4.65
C ASN A 359 27.98 20.68 -3.24
N PHE A 360 27.84 19.39 -2.93
CA PHE A 360 27.22 18.95 -1.69
C PHE A 360 28.24 18.48 -0.66
N SER A 361 28.54 19.33 0.32
CA SER A 361 29.47 19.03 1.41
C SER A 361 28.92 17.93 2.34
N GLY A 362 29.55 16.76 2.37
CA GLY A 362 29.37 15.76 3.42
C GLY A 362 30.14 14.46 3.12
N SER A 363 29.85 13.39 3.86
CA SER A 363 30.63 12.14 3.75
C SER A 363 30.54 11.53 2.35
N LEU A 364 31.60 10.81 1.94
CA LEU A 364 31.66 10.15 0.64
C LEU A 364 30.46 9.20 0.44
N MET A 365 30.12 8.41 1.47
CA MET A 365 28.97 7.51 1.48
C MET A 365 27.66 8.27 1.19
N MET A 366 27.45 9.44 1.82
CA MET A 366 26.26 10.25 1.59
C MET A 366 26.19 10.75 0.15
N GLN A 367 27.30 11.22 -0.41
CA GLN A 367 27.36 11.72 -1.78
C GLN A 367 27.06 10.59 -2.78
N ASN A 368 27.79 9.48 -2.70
CA ASN A 368 27.63 8.33 -3.60
C ASN A 368 26.23 7.72 -3.51
N THR A 369 25.67 7.61 -2.30
CA THR A 369 24.30 7.11 -2.12
C THR A 369 23.28 8.03 -2.79
N ARG A 370 23.40 9.35 -2.64
CA ARG A 370 22.49 10.30 -3.29
C ARG A 370 22.57 10.22 -4.82
N LYS A 371 23.79 10.13 -5.37
CA LYS A 371 24.00 9.95 -6.81
C LYS A 371 23.36 8.66 -7.32
N ALA A 372 23.55 7.55 -6.60
CA ALA A 372 22.91 6.27 -6.92
C ALA A 372 21.38 6.37 -6.88
N LEU A 373 20.80 6.91 -5.80
CA LEU A 373 19.35 7.09 -5.67
C LEU A 373 18.77 8.01 -6.76
N GLY A 374 19.47 9.07 -7.13
CA GLY A 374 19.08 9.98 -8.21
C GLY A 374 19.12 9.31 -9.58
N PHE A 375 20.19 8.56 -9.87
CA PHE A 375 20.29 7.75 -11.09
C PHE A 375 19.18 6.69 -11.14
N THR A 376 18.96 5.97 -10.05
CA THR A 376 17.90 4.95 -9.95
C THR A 376 16.51 5.55 -10.19
N SER A 377 16.21 6.71 -9.58
CA SER A 377 14.93 7.39 -9.78
C SER A 377 14.75 7.80 -11.25
N THR A 378 15.80 8.35 -11.86
CA THR A 378 15.79 8.77 -13.27
C THR A 378 15.65 7.58 -14.22
N ALA A 379 16.37 6.49 -13.96
CA ALA A 379 16.35 5.28 -14.77
C ALA A 379 14.97 4.61 -14.76
N MET A 380 14.37 4.48 -13.57
CA MET A 380 13.02 3.91 -13.45
C MET A 380 11.97 4.80 -14.13
N ILE A 381 11.98 6.11 -13.91
CA ILE A 381 11.05 7.04 -14.58
C ILE A 381 11.23 6.99 -16.10
N SER A 382 12.48 6.97 -16.60
CA SER A 382 12.75 6.91 -18.04
C SER A 382 12.27 5.60 -18.65
N ALA A 383 12.54 4.46 -18.00
CA ALA A 383 12.10 3.15 -18.48
C ALA A 383 10.56 3.04 -18.50
N LEU A 384 9.87 3.47 -17.44
CA LEU A 384 8.41 3.47 -17.39
C LEU A 384 7.81 4.48 -18.39
N SER A 385 8.51 5.57 -18.72
CA SER A 385 8.04 6.55 -19.71
C SER A 385 7.92 5.96 -21.12
N LEU A 386 8.65 4.87 -21.42
CA LEU A 386 8.62 4.17 -22.70
C LEU A 386 7.39 3.25 -22.84
N THR A 387 6.64 2.97 -21.77
CA THR A 387 5.44 2.11 -21.85
C THR A 387 4.23 2.90 -22.33
N SER A 388 3.37 2.30 -23.16
CA SER A 388 2.17 2.97 -23.69
C SER A 388 1.16 3.30 -22.59
N HIS A 389 0.88 2.33 -21.72
CA HIS A 389 0.02 2.49 -20.54
C HIS A 389 0.83 3.01 -19.35
N LYS A 390 0.26 3.95 -18.59
CA LYS A 390 0.93 4.62 -17.48
C LYS A 390 -0.05 4.91 -16.36
N GLU A 391 0.41 4.74 -15.13
CA GLU A 391 -0.37 5.05 -13.93
C GLU A 391 0.54 5.65 -12.87
N VAL A 392 0.11 6.72 -12.21
CA VAL A 392 0.90 7.41 -11.18
C VAL A 392 1.42 6.47 -10.08
N ARG A 393 0.68 5.41 -9.74
CA ARG A 393 1.11 4.43 -8.72
C ARG A 393 2.35 3.63 -9.12
N PHE A 394 2.68 3.52 -10.41
CA PHE A 394 3.87 2.75 -10.85
C PHE A 394 5.18 3.38 -10.38
N ILE A 395 5.20 4.70 -10.12
CA ILE A 395 6.35 5.40 -9.54
C ILE A 395 6.26 5.54 -8.01
N TYR A 396 5.23 4.98 -7.37
CA TYR A 396 5.04 5.05 -5.92
C TYR A 396 6.25 4.51 -5.11
N PRO A 397 6.95 3.44 -5.53
CA PRO A 397 8.16 2.97 -4.85
C PRO A 397 9.28 4.02 -4.77
N LEU A 398 9.29 5.02 -5.65
CA LEU A 398 10.25 6.12 -5.62
C LEU A 398 9.88 7.23 -4.63
N VAL A 399 8.63 7.29 -4.14
CA VAL A 399 8.18 8.35 -3.23
C VAL A 399 9.08 8.51 -1.99
N PRO A 400 9.35 7.44 -1.20
CA PRO A 400 10.24 7.58 -0.04
C PRO A 400 11.68 7.95 -0.43
N VAL A 401 12.17 7.45 -1.58
CA VAL A 401 13.52 7.78 -2.10
C VAL A 401 13.63 9.26 -2.45
N LEU A 402 12.63 9.80 -3.15
CA LEU A 402 12.57 11.20 -3.54
C LEU A 402 12.35 12.11 -2.33
N HIS A 403 11.63 11.68 -1.29
CA HIS A 403 11.61 12.41 0.00
C HIS A 403 13.01 12.47 0.62
N VAL A 404 13.77 11.37 0.63
CA VAL A 404 15.16 11.38 1.11
C VAL A 404 16.00 12.39 0.30
N LEU A 405 15.91 12.36 -1.03
CA LEU A 405 16.66 13.28 -1.90
C LEU A 405 16.23 14.75 -1.75
N ALA A 406 14.95 15.01 -1.51
CA ALA A 406 14.39 16.35 -1.30
C ALA A 406 14.76 16.96 0.06
N ALA A 407 15.10 16.12 1.05
CA ALA A 407 15.22 16.52 2.44
C ALA A 407 16.21 17.67 2.70
N PRO A 408 17.40 17.71 2.07
CA PRO A 408 18.31 18.83 2.28
C PRO A 408 17.79 20.16 1.71
N TYR A 409 17.07 20.10 0.58
CA TYR A 409 16.54 21.29 -0.08
C TYR A 409 15.38 21.89 0.71
N ILE A 410 14.43 21.06 1.16
CA ILE A 410 13.32 21.55 1.97
C ILE A 410 13.81 22.07 3.34
N THR A 411 14.77 21.38 3.95
CA THR A 411 15.37 21.79 5.24
C THR A 411 16.07 23.11 5.09
N SER A 412 16.96 23.25 4.10
CA SER A 412 17.65 24.53 3.85
C SER A 412 16.70 25.65 3.42
N PHE A 413 15.53 25.34 2.85
CA PHE A 413 14.54 26.34 2.44
C PHE A 413 13.66 26.85 3.60
N PHE A 414 13.31 26.00 4.57
CA PHE A 414 12.40 26.35 5.67
C PHE A 414 13.06 26.45 7.05
N THR A 415 14.32 26.06 7.20
CA THR A 415 15.03 26.15 8.48
C THR A 415 16.23 27.10 8.43
N THR A 416 16.58 27.63 9.60
CA THR A 416 17.80 28.40 9.87
C THR A 416 18.44 27.82 11.13
N ILE A 417 19.75 27.57 11.09
CA ILE A 417 20.52 27.19 12.28
C ILE A 417 20.81 28.48 13.04
N THR A 418 20.11 28.70 14.16
CA THR A 418 20.31 29.90 14.99
C THR A 418 21.52 29.71 15.90
N ALA A 419 22.63 30.39 15.61
CA ALA A 419 23.69 30.59 16.59
C ALA A 419 23.18 31.61 17.64
N GLY A 420 22.76 31.13 18.83
CA GLY A 420 22.41 31.99 19.98
C GLY A 420 21.00 31.86 20.59
N GLY A 421 20.21 30.84 20.23
CA GLY A 421 18.90 30.58 20.86
C GLY A 421 18.99 29.81 22.18
N ILE A 422 18.03 30.04 23.10
CA ILE A 422 17.91 29.34 24.40
C ILE A 422 18.01 27.82 24.20
N PRO A 423 18.85 27.10 24.96
CA PRO A 423 18.97 25.66 24.83
C PRO A 423 17.70 24.98 25.33
N THR A 424 16.84 24.56 24.41
CA THR A 424 15.83 23.53 24.67
C THR A 424 16.41 22.17 24.26
N SER A 425 15.76 21.08 24.70
CA SER A 425 16.19 19.68 24.48
C SER A 425 16.36 19.25 23.01
N SER A 426 16.15 20.14 22.04
CA SER A 426 16.09 19.87 20.60
C SER A 426 17.09 20.66 19.74
N GLY A 427 18.00 21.46 20.33
CA GLY A 427 18.94 22.30 19.59
C GLY A 427 18.30 23.54 18.92
N PRO A 428 19.10 24.46 18.33
CA PRO A 428 18.62 25.79 17.95
C PRO A 428 18.20 25.85 16.47
N ILE A 429 17.07 25.24 16.12
CA ILE A 429 16.52 25.30 14.76
C ILE A 429 15.36 26.31 14.71
N GLY A 430 15.54 27.41 13.96
CA GLY A 430 14.48 28.37 13.66
C GLY A 430 13.75 28.02 12.35
N ILE A 431 12.44 28.28 12.28
CA ILE A 431 11.66 28.14 11.04
C ILE A 431 11.62 29.49 10.31
N LYS A 432 12.11 29.52 9.07
CA LYS A 432 11.97 30.66 8.15
C LYS A 432 10.81 30.44 7.18
N ARG A 433 10.32 31.53 6.56
CA ARG A 433 9.22 31.49 5.57
C ARG A 433 7.96 30.81 6.09
N LYS A 434 7.63 31.04 7.37
CA LYS A 434 6.46 30.47 8.06
C LYS A 434 5.14 30.63 7.28
N PRO A 435 4.80 31.80 6.69
CA PRO A 435 3.54 31.94 5.95
C PRO A 435 3.45 30.99 4.76
N LEU A 436 4.55 30.79 4.03
CA LEU A 436 4.60 29.88 2.89
C LEU A 436 4.50 28.41 3.33
N LEU A 437 5.16 28.04 4.43
CA LEU A 437 5.03 26.70 5.02
C LEU A 437 3.58 26.43 5.45
N LEU A 438 2.96 27.36 6.16
CA LEU A 438 1.58 27.24 6.60
C LEU A 438 0.60 27.18 5.42
N ALA A 439 0.80 27.99 4.39
CA ALA A 439 -0.01 27.93 3.17
C ALA A 439 0.12 26.57 2.47
N GLY A 440 1.33 26.03 2.35
CA GLY A 440 1.57 24.71 1.76
C GLY A 440 0.93 23.57 2.56
N LEU A 441 1.04 23.61 3.90
CA LEU A 441 0.37 22.65 4.77
C LEU A 441 -1.16 22.76 4.69
N PHE A 442 -1.69 23.98 4.60
CA PHE A 442 -3.12 24.22 4.46
C PHE A 442 -3.67 23.67 3.13
N ILE A 443 -2.97 23.91 2.01
CA ILE A 443 -3.31 23.33 0.70
C ILE A 443 -3.31 21.80 0.79
N ASN A 444 -2.27 21.20 1.38
CA ASN A 444 -2.18 19.76 1.55
C ASN A 444 -3.31 19.20 2.43
N LEU A 445 -3.69 19.92 3.49
CA LEU A 445 -4.81 19.55 4.35
C LEU A 445 -6.14 19.55 3.58
N ILE A 446 -6.40 20.57 2.75
CA ILE A 446 -7.59 20.64 1.90
C ILE A 446 -7.64 19.45 0.93
N ILE A 447 -6.54 19.22 0.20
CA ILE A 447 -6.45 18.11 -0.78
C ILE A 447 -6.65 16.77 -0.06
N GLY A 448 -5.92 16.54 1.02
CA GLY A 448 -6.01 15.30 1.81
C GLY A 448 -7.41 15.08 2.37
N SER A 449 -8.06 16.12 2.88
CA SER A 449 -9.44 16.05 3.40
C SER A 449 -10.44 15.74 2.30
N TYR A 450 -10.35 16.43 1.16
CA TYR A 450 -11.23 16.18 0.01
C TYR A 450 -11.13 14.74 -0.48
N LEU A 451 -9.90 14.26 -0.70
CA LEU A 451 -9.63 12.90 -1.14
C LEU A 451 -10.02 11.84 -0.10
N SER A 452 -10.04 12.16 1.20
CA SER A 452 -10.38 11.20 2.25
C SER A 452 -11.89 11.00 2.44
N TYR A 453 -12.68 12.04 2.22
CA TYR A 453 -14.09 12.07 2.62
C TYR A 453 -15.09 12.22 1.48
N PHE A 454 -14.71 12.86 0.37
CA PHE A 454 -15.67 13.30 -0.65
C PHE A 454 -15.46 12.64 -2.01
N HIS A 455 -14.21 12.58 -2.49
CA HIS A 455 -13.93 12.04 -3.82
C HIS A 455 -14.14 10.53 -3.88
N ALA A 456 -15.04 10.04 -4.72
CA ALA A 456 -15.31 8.61 -4.88
C ALA A 456 -15.71 7.91 -3.58
N ALA A 457 -16.50 8.57 -2.73
CA ALA A 457 -16.89 8.08 -1.40
C ALA A 457 -18.10 7.13 -1.41
N ALA A 458 -19.02 7.32 -2.37
CA ALA A 458 -20.31 6.63 -2.37
C ALA A 458 -20.19 5.10 -2.57
N PRO A 459 -19.28 4.58 -3.43
CA PRO A 459 -19.15 3.14 -3.64
C PRO A 459 -18.63 2.33 -2.46
N ILE A 460 -17.97 2.96 -1.47
CA ILE A 460 -17.65 2.28 -0.21
C ILE A 460 -18.87 2.30 0.72
N GLN A 461 -19.54 3.45 0.83
CA GLN A 461 -20.65 3.64 1.77
C GLN A 461 -21.89 2.79 1.43
N VAL A 462 -22.16 2.57 0.13
CA VAL A 462 -23.28 1.70 -0.28
C VAL A 462 -23.14 0.27 0.23
N MET A 463 -21.90 -0.20 0.42
CA MET A 463 -21.62 -1.55 0.91
C MET A 463 -22.00 -1.70 2.38
N ASP A 464 -21.74 -0.66 3.17
CA ASP A 464 -22.16 -0.61 4.58
C ASP A 464 -23.68 -0.57 4.70
N TYR A 465 -24.35 0.20 3.83
CA TYR A 465 -25.81 0.23 3.72
C TYR A 465 -26.39 -1.15 3.39
N LEU A 466 -25.85 -1.82 2.36
CA LEU A 466 -26.34 -3.15 1.94
C LEU A 466 -26.10 -4.22 3.01
N ARG A 467 -24.96 -4.19 3.71
CA ARG A 467 -24.72 -5.10 4.86
C ARG A 467 -25.74 -4.87 5.97
N GLY A 468 -25.98 -3.62 6.36
CA GLY A 468 -26.95 -3.27 7.40
C GLY A 468 -28.37 -3.70 7.04
N GLU A 469 -28.79 -3.47 5.79
CA GLU A 469 -30.10 -3.92 5.32
C GLU A 469 -30.21 -5.45 5.27
N PHE A 470 -29.14 -6.16 4.91
CA PHE A 470 -29.14 -7.61 4.91
C PHE A 470 -29.25 -8.18 6.33
N GLU A 471 -28.50 -7.64 7.29
CA GLU A 471 -28.61 -8.01 8.71
C GLU A 471 -30.01 -7.77 9.27
N ARG A 472 -30.66 -6.67 8.86
CA ARG A 472 -32.01 -6.31 9.29
C ARG A 472 -33.09 -7.23 8.70
N LEU A 473 -32.97 -7.59 7.42
CA LEU A 473 -33.98 -8.35 6.69
C LEU A 473 -33.80 -9.87 6.86
N HIS A 474 -32.57 -10.35 6.98
CA HIS A 474 -32.22 -11.77 6.99
C HIS A 474 -31.34 -12.14 8.21
N PRO A 475 -31.79 -11.91 9.45
CA PRO A 475 -30.96 -12.11 10.65
C PRO A 475 -30.47 -13.55 10.82
N ASP A 476 -31.28 -14.55 10.41
CA ASP A 476 -30.94 -15.97 10.50
C ASP A 476 -29.87 -16.39 9.47
N ASN A 477 -29.71 -15.61 8.40
CA ASN A 477 -28.75 -15.85 7.32
C ASN A 477 -27.55 -14.88 7.33
N ALA A 478 -27.49 -13.98 8.31
CA ALA A 478 -26.34 -13.10 8.57
C ALA A 478 -25.18 -13.85 9.26
N THR A 479 -24.88 -15.06 8.77
CA THR A 479 -23.77 -15.89 9.24
C THR A 479 -22.53 -15.66 8.38
N LEU A 480 -21.36 -15.69 9.01
CA LEU A 480 -20.09 -15.54 8.32
C LEU A 480 -19.54 -16.90 7.88
N ALA A 481 -18.69 -16.89 6.85
CA ALA A 481 -17.95 -18.09 6.48
C ALA A 481 -16.94 -18.45 7.57
N GLU A 482 -16.91 -19.72 7.98
CA GLU A 482 -15.89 -20.23 8.89
C GLU A 482 -14.56 -20.42 8.14
N PRO A 483 -13.41 -20.06 8.73
CA PRO A 483 -12.11 -20.26 8.09
C PRO A 483 -11.88 -21.73 7.73
N TYR A 484 -11.51 -21.99 6.48
CA TYR A 484 -11.34 -23.35 5.93
C TYR A 484 -12.58 -24.26 6.04
N GLY A 485 -13.74 -23.71 6.42
CA GLY A 485 -14.99 -24.44 6.49
C GLY A 485 -15.58 -24.66 5.09
N ARG A 486 -16.27 -25.79 4.88
CA ARG A 486 -17.17 -25.92 3.74
C ARG A 486 -18.45 -25.17 4.06
N TYR A 487 -18.78 -24.17 3.25
CA TYR A 487 -20.09 -23.55 3.32
C TYR A 487 -21.10 -24.57 2.78
N ASN A 488 -21.98 -25.09 3.65
CA ASN A 488 -23.01 -26.05 3.24
C ASN A 488 -24.07 -25.30 2.42
N ALA A 489 -23.88 -25.22 1.10
CA ALA A 489 -24.80 -24.65 0.14
C ALA A 489 -26.06 -25.52 -0.10
N THR A 490 -26.57 -26.20 0.94
CA THR A 490 -27.68 -27.15 0.84
C THR A 490 -29.06 -26.49 1.00
N SER A 491 -29.13 -25.19 1.27
CA SER A 491 -30.39 -24.43 1.21
C SER A 491 -30.58 -23.86 -0.20
N GLU A 492 -31.83 -23.84 -0.69
CA GLU A 492 -32.22 -23.05 -1.85
C GLU A 492 -31.57 -21.65 -1.80
N PRO A 493 -31.03 -21.13 -2.92
CA PRO A 493 -30.40 -19.83 -2.92
C PRO A 493 -31.41 -18.77 -2.48
N LEU A 494 -30.99 -17.90 -1.57
CA LEU A 494 -31.76 -16.72 -1.18
C LEU A 494 -31.99 -15.80 -2.41
N GLU A 495 -32.85 -14.81 -2.28
CA GLU A 495 -33.06 -13.76 -3.29
C GLU A 495 -31.73 -13.13 -3.75
N LEU A 496 -31.67 -12.73 -5.02
CA LEU A 496 -30.67 -11.77 -5.49
C LEU A 496 -30.85 -10.45 -4.73
N PHE A 497 -29.98 -10.19 -3.77
CA PHE A 497 -30.13 -9.06 -2.86
C PHE A 497 -29.77 -7.73 -3.53
N ALA A 498 -28.69 -7.70 -4.30
CA ALA A 498 -28.16 -6.47 -4.91
C ALA A 498 -27.72 -6.66 -6.37
N LEU A 499 -28.10 -5.74 -7.25
CA LEU A 499 -27.60 -5.66 -8.62
C LEU A 499 -26.90 -4.30 -8.85
N PHE A 500 -25.63 -4.34 -9.21
CA PHE A 500 -24.81 -3.16 -9.51
C PHE A 500 -24.79 -2.91 -11.02
N LEU A 501 -25.59 -1.94 -11.46
CA LEU A 501 -25.54 -1.34 -12.81
C LEU A 501 -24.60 -0.14 -12.80
N THR A 502 -23.36 -0.38 -12.37
CA THR A 502 -22.28 0.60 -12.32
C THR A 502 -21.17 0.17 -13.26
N PRO A 503 -20.30 1.09 -13.72
CA PRO A 503 -19.07 0.71 -14.41
C PRO A 503 -18.30 -0.34 -13.60
N CYS A 504 -17.65 -1.28 -14.28
CA CYS A 504 -16.95 -2.37 -13.62
C CYS A 504 -15.90 -1.86 -12.61
N HIS A 505 -15.63 -2.67 -11.59
CA HIS A 505 -14.75 -2.33 -10.48
C HIS A 505 -15.17 -1.08 -9.67
N SER A 506 -16.36 -0.48 -9.85
CA SER A 506 -16.73 0.71 -9.07
C SER A 506 -16.86 0.45 -7.57
N THR A 507 -17.25 -0.76 -7.17
CA THR A 507 -17.50 -1.15 -5.77
C THR A 507 -16.62 -2.36 -5.38
N PRO A 508 -16.27 -2.49 -4.09
CA PRO A 508 -15.71 -3.74 -3.59
C PRO A 508 -16.76 -4.85 -3.56
N TRP A 509 -16.31 -6.09 -3.37
CA TRP A 509 -17.18 -7.27 -3.41
C TRP A 509 -17.19 -8.01 -2.07
N ARG A 510 -16.83 -9.29 -2.02
CA ARG A 510 -17.04 -10.16 -0.87
C ARG A 510 -16.31 -9.68 0.38
N SER A 511 -15.14 -9.07 0.20
CA SER A 511 -14.39 -8.42 1.28
C SER A 511 -15.18 -7.32 2.02
N HIS A 512 -16.25 -6.80 1.41
CA HIS A 512 -17.16 -5.81 1.98
C HIS A 512 -18.62 -6.28 2.05
N LEU A 513 -19.04 -7.33 1.34
CA LEU A 513 -20.33 -8.02 1.51
C LEU A 513 -20.11 -9.35 2.22
N VAL A 514 -19.63 -9.29 3.45
CA VAL A 514 -19.02 -10.42 4.17
C VAL A 514 -19.92 -11.67 4.34
N TYR A 515 -21.24 -11.54 4.18
CA TYR A 515 -22.23 -12.62 4.37
C TYR A 515 -22.41 -13.44 3.09
N PRO A 516 -22.00 -14.72 3.04
CA PRO A 516 -22.10 -15.55 1.83
C PRO A 516 -23.53 -15.63 1.24
N ALA A 517 -24.55 -15.65 2.10
CA ALA A 517 -25.96 -15.65 1.72
C ALA A 517 -26.43 -14.36 1.02
N LEU A 518 -25.70 -13.23 1.19
CA LEU A 518 -25.94 -11.99 0.46
C LEU A 518 -25.44 -12.16 -0.97
N ARG A 519 -26.37 -12.46 -1.87
CA ARG A 519 -26.15 -12.59 -3.32
C ARG A 519 -26.12 -11.21 -3.97
N ALA A 520 -25.09 -10.94 -4.76
CA ALA A 520 -24.99 -9.74 -5.55
C ALA A 520 -24.46 -10.04 -6.96
N ARG A 521 -24.89 -9.25 -7.95
CA ARG A 521 -24.40 -9.29 -9.35
C ARG A 521 -24.02 -7.89 -9.80
N GLY A 522 -23.02 -7.75 -10.65
CA GLY A 522 -22.64 -6.48 -11.25
C GLY A 522 -22.18 -6.66 -12.68
N LEU A 523 -22.07 -5.54 -13.41
CA LEU A 523 -21.57 -5.53 -14.78
C LEU A 523 -20.07 -5.90 -14.83
N THR A 524 -19.72 -6.80 -15.75
CA THR A 524 -18.36 -7.27 -15.98
C THR A 524 -17.64 -6.43 -17.04
N CYS A 525 -16.30 -6.45 -17.01
CA CYS A 525 -15.45 -5.87 -18.05
C CYS A 525 -14.28 -6.77 -18.42
N GLU A 526 -14.59 -8.05 -18.65
CA GLU A 526 -13.58 -9.02 -19.03
C GLU A 526 -12.99 -8.67 -20.41
N PRO A 527 -11.67 -8.75 -20.61
CA PRO A 527 -11.09 -8.57 -21.93
C PRO A 527 -11.46 -9.77 -22.84
N PRO A 528 -11.37 -9.63 -24.17
CA PRO A 528 -11.72 -10.68 -25.11
C PRO A 528 -10.62 -11.76 -25.20
N LEU A 529 -10.47 -12.51 -24.11
CA LEU A 529 -9.38 -13.46 -23.88
C LEU A 529 -9.38 -14.63 -24.87
N HIS A 530 -10.55 -14.94 -25.45
CA HIS A 530 -10.73 -16.04 -26.40
C HIS A 530 -10.50 -15.64 -27.86
N THR A 531 -10.19 -14.37 -28.14
CA THR A 531 -10.01 -13.85 -29.51
C THR A 531 -8.53 -13.67 -29.86
N GLU A 532 -8.16 -14.01 -31.10
CA GLU A 532 -6.79 -13.86 -31.58
C GLU A 532 -6.34 -12.39 -31.59
N PRO A 533 -5.10 -12.07 -31.16
CA PRO A 533 -4.54 -10.72 -31.24
C PRO A 533 -4.58 -10.19 -32.68
N GLY A 534 -5.07 -8.95 -32.87
CA GLY A 534 -5.16 -8.32 -34.19
C GLY A 534 -6.32 -8.79 -35.07
N SER A 535 -7.18 -9.69 -34.59
CA SER A 535 -8.40 -10.10 -35.31
C SER A 535 -9.46 -8.99 -35.37
N ALA A 536 -10.32 -9.05 -36.38
CA ALA A 536 -11.46 -8.13 -36.51
C ALA A 536 -12.46 -8.28 -35.35
N GLU A 537 -12.63 -9.50 -34.83
CA GLU A 537 -13.47 -9.80 -33.66
C GLU A 537 -12.94 -9.11 -32.39
N ARG A 538 -11.63 -9.17 -32.16
CA ARG A 538 -11.01 -8.46 -31.02
C ARG A 538 -11.12 -6.95 -31.14
N ALA A 539 -11.04 -6.42 -32.36
CA ALA A 539 -11.18 -4.99 -32.62
C ALA A 539 -12.63 -4.49 -32.45
N SER A 540 -13.63 -5.35 -32.66
CA SER A 540 -15.06 -5.02 -32.49
C SER A 540 -15.62 -5.39 -31.11
N TYR A 541 -14.82 -6.03 -30.25
CA TYR A 541 -15.25 -6.45 -28.91
C TYR A 541 -15.68 -5.28 -28.02
N ILE A 542 -16.78 -5.49 -27.29
CA ILE A 542 -17.33 -4.56 -26.31
C ILE A 542 -17.74 -5.37 -25.08
N ASP A 543 -17.22 -5.01 -23.92
CA ASP A 543 -17.57 -5.67 -22.67
C ASP A 543 -19.01 -5.38 -22.20
N GLU A 544 -19.51 -6.17 -21.24
CA GLU A 544 -20.86 -6.04 -20.68
C GLU A 544 -21.16 -4.63 -20.16
N GLY A 545 -20.21 -4.01 -19.45
CA GLY A 545 -20.35 -2.63 -18.97
C GLY A 545 -20.56 -1.62 -20.10
N TRP A 546 -19.78 -1.71 -21.18
CA TRP A 546 -19.95 -0.85 -22.34
C TRP A 546 -21.20 -1.18 -23.18
N ARG A 547 -21.62 -2.45 -23.26
CA ARG A 547 -22.87 -2.83 -23.93
C ARG A 547 -24.07 -2.20 -23.24
N PHE A 548 -24.11 -2.26 -21.90
CA PHE A 548 -25.11 -1.56 -21.10
C PHE A 548 -25.10 -0.07 -21.40
N GLU A 549 -23.94 0.59 -21.36
CA GLU A 549 -23.88 2.05 -21.53
C GLU A 549 -24.21 2.55 -22.94
N ARG A 550 -23.90 1.76 -23.98
CA ARG A 550 -24.23 2.11 -25.37
C ARG A 550 -25.73 2.02 -25.67
N ASN A 551 -26.43 1.06 -25.08
CA ASN A 551 -27.86 0.88 -25.27
C ASN A 551 -28.51 0.28 -24.02
N ARG A 552 -28.77 1.14 -23.03
CA ARG A 552 -29.28 0.70 -21.72
C ARG A 552 -30.65 0.03 -21.84
N MET A 553 -31.60 0.64 -22.55
CA MET A 553 -32.94 0.07 -22.75
C MET A 553 -32.88 -1.29 -23.46
N GLY A 554 -32.08 -1.40 -24.53
CA GLY A 554 -31.84 -2.67 -25.21
C GLY A 554 -31.27 -3.72 -24.26
N PHE A 555 -30.20 -3.39 -23.54
CA PHE A 555 -29.56 -4.30 -22.59
C PHE A 555 -30.54 -4.80 -21.51
N LEU A 556 -31.37 -3.91 -20.93
CA LEU A 556 -32.36 -4.29 -19.94
C LEU A 556 -33.42 -5.25 -20.52
N SER A 557 -33.90 -4.97 -21.74
CA SER A 557 -35.00 -5.72 -22.39
C SER A 557 -34.57 -6.99 -23.13
N THR A 558 -33.29 -7.16 -23.46
CA THR A 558 -32.81 -8.32 -24.21
C THR A 558 -31.89 -9.21 -23.40
N GLU A 559 -31.04 -8.64 -22.55
CA GLU A 559 -30.01 -9.39 -21.83
C GLU A 559 -30.36 -9.63 -20.36
N LEU A 560 -30.87 -8.61 -19.67
CA LEU A 560 -31.06 -8.68 -18.22
C LEU A 560 -32.43 -9.21 -17.82
N TRP A 561 -33.50 -8.64 -18.40
CA TRP A 561 -34.89 -8.97 -18.10
C TRP A 561 -35.72 -9.04 -19.39
N PRO A 562 -35.58 -10.10 -20.20
CA PRO A 562 -36.36 -10.24 -21.42
C PRO A 562 -37.86 -10.37 -21.17
N SER A 563 -38.65 -9.84 -22.12
CA SER A 563 -40.12 -9.82 -22.03
C SER A 563 -40.73 -11.24 -22.08
N GLU A 564 -40.10 -12.18 -22.77
CA GLU A 564 -40.55 -13.59 -22.91
C GLU A 564 -40.22 -14.49 -21.69
N GLY A 565 -39.93 -13.89 -20.54
CA GLY A 565 -39.58 -14.62 -19.31
C GLY A 565 -38.07 -14.85 -19.19
N GLY A 566 -37.56 -14.76 -17.97
CA GLY A 566 -36.12 -14.78 -17.68
C GLY A 566 -35.67 -13.57 -16.87
N GLY A 567 -34.50 -13.72 -16.23
CA GLY A 567 -33.86 -12.71 -15.38
C GLY A 567 -34.46 -12.62 -13.98
N GLU A 568 -33.67 -12.93 -12.95
CA GLU A 568 -34.06 -12.74 -11.55
C GLU A 568 -34.13 -11.23 -11.24
N ILE A 569 -35.22 -10.77 -10.63
CA ILE A 569 -35.35 -9.37 -10.19
C ILE A 569 -34.63 -9.22 -8.85
N PRO A 570 -33.64 -8.32 -8.72
CA PRO A 570 -32.95 -8.10 -7.45
C PRO A 570 -33.86 -7.36 -6.47
N ARG A 571 -33.59 -7.45 -5.16
CA ARG A 571 -34.24 -6.56 -4.18
C ARG A 571 -33.80 -5.11 -4.38
N TYR A 572 -32.50 -4.89 -4.52
CA TYR A 572 -31.91 -3.57 -4.71
C TYR A 572 -31.19 -3.45 -6.05
N ILE A 573 -31.44 -2.37 -6.78
CA ILE A 573 -30.67 -1.94 -7.95
C ILE A 573 -29.79 -0.77 -7.51
N ILE A 574 -28.50 -0.83 -7.81
CA ILE A 574 -27.50 0.17 -7.47
C ILE A 574 -26.92 0.74 -8.76
N GLY A 575 -26.85 2.05 -8.87
CA GLY A 575 -26.33 2.73 -10.05
C GLY A 575 -26.11 4.21 -9.84
N PHE A 576 -25.34 4.83 -10.72
CA PHE A 576 -25.15 6.28 -10.70
C PHE A 576 -26.40 6.97 -11.24
N GLU A 577 -26.64 8.21 -10.82
CA GLU A 577 -27.86 8.98 -11.14
C GLU A 577 -28.22 8.99 -12.61
N GLY A 578 -27.22 8.92 -13.50
CA GLY A 578 -27.40 8.93 -14.95
C GLY A 578 -28.21 7.76 -15.50
N ILE A 579 -28.44 6.67 -14.76
CA ILE A 579 -29.26 5.53 -15.22
C ILE A 579 -30.73 5.60 -14.77
N GLU A 580 -31.11 6.57 -13.94
CA GLU A 580 -32.42 6.60 -13.30
C GLU A 580 -33.57 6.68 -14.31
N ASP A 581 -33.49 7.60 -15.28
CA ASP A 581 -34.53 7.79 -16.28
C ASP A 581 -34.79 6.50 -17.08
N THR A 582 -33.74 5.78 -17.44
CA THR A 582 -33.84 4.48 -18.13
C THR A 582 -34.55 3.44 -17.27
N LEU A 583 -34.24 3.37 -15.97
CA LEU A 583 -34.89 2.43 -15.07
C LEU A 583 -36.38 2.75 -14.88
N MET A 584 -36.70 4.03 -14.73
CA MET A 584 -38.08 4.51 -14.60
C MET A 584 -38.90 4.29 -15.88
N GLU A 585 -38.28 4.47 -17.05
CA GLU A 585 -38.90 4.19 -18.35
C GLU A 585 -39.14 2.69 -18.53
N TYR A 586 -38.14 1.85 -18.23
CA TYR A 586 -38.23 0.40 -18.42
C TYR A 586 -39.28 -0.26 -17.52
N PHE A 587 -39.33 0.11 -16.24
CA PHE A 587 -40.30 -0.43 -15.28
C PHE A 587 -41.60 0.39 -15.17
N GLY A 588 -41.71 1.49 -15.92
CA GLY A 588 -42.92 2.31 -15.98
C GLY A 588 -44.12 1.53 -16.52
N SER A 589 -45.32 2.09 -16.37
CA SER A 589 -46.59 1.44 -16.76
C SER A 589 -46.63 0.98 -18.22
N ASP A 590 -45.99 1.75 -19.11
CA ASP A 590 -45.92 1.48 -20.56
C ASP A 590 -44.54 0.93 -20.99
N GLY A 591 -43.69 0.60 -20.01
CA GLY A 591 -42.33 0.13 -20.25
C GLY A 591 -42.24 -1.34 -20.67
N LEU A 592 -41.14 -1.72 -21.32
CA LEU A 592 -40.89 -3.11 -21.75
C LEU A 592 -40.81 -4.12 -20.58
N GLY A 593 -40.56 -3.62 -19.36
CA GLY A 593 -40.52 -4.38 -18.11
C GLY A 593 -41.76 -4.20 -17.24
N ALA A 594 -42.83 -3.56 -17.71
CA ALA A 594 -44.06 -3.31 -16.92
C ALA A 594 -44.67 -4.60 -16.35
N ASN A 595 -44.54 -5.71 -17.09
CA ASN A 595 -45.05 -7.03 -16.68
C ASN A 595 -44.23 -7.70 -15.54
N LYS A 596 -43.12 -7.10 -15.10
CA LYS A 596 -42.25 -7.64 -14.04
C LYS A 596 -42.72 -7.31 -12.63
N GLY A 597 -43.78 -6.50 -12.46
CA GLY A 597 -44.35 -6.17 -11.15
C GLY A 597 -43.41 -5.39 -10.22
N VAL A 598 -42.45 -4.66 -10.80
CA VAL A 598 -41.46 -3.86 -10.07
C VAL A 598 -42.01 -2.46 -9.83
N THR A 599 -41.84 -1.95 -8.61
CA THR A 599 -42.07 -0.53 -8.30
C THR A 599 -40.82 0.02 -7.66
N LEU A 600 -40.10 0.89 -8.38
CA LEU A 600 -38.84 1.44 -7.91
C LEU A 600 -39.07 2.52 -6.84
N THR A 601 -38.48 2.32 -5.66
CA THR A 601 -38.42 3.32 -4.60
C THR A 601 -36.97 3.64 -4.27
N LYS A 602 -36.57 4.90 -4.38
CA LYS A 602 -35.22 5.33 -3.98
C LYS A 602 -35.09 5.28 -2.46
N THR A 603 -34.24 4.40 -1.94
CA THR A 603 -34.05 4.19 -0.49
C THR A 603 -32.76 4.78 0.03
N TRP A 604 -31.75 4.95 -0.83
CA TRP A 604 -30.46 5.55 -0.46
C TRP A 604 -29.85 6.32 -1.62
N ALA A 605 -29.11 7.39 -1.30
CA ALA A 605 -28.33 8.17 -2.26
C ALA A 605 -27.14 8.82 -1.56
N GLN A 606 -25.99 8.87 -2.23
CA GLN A 606 -24.81 9.56 -1.74
C GLN A 606 -24.01 10.15 -2.90
N TRP A 607 -23.58 11.40 -2.72
CA TRP A 607 -22.76 12.10 -3.71
C TRP A 607 -21.36 11.49 -3.85
N ASN A 608 -20.90 11.34 -5.10
CA ASN A 608 -19.64 10.66 -5.45
C ASN A 608 -18.44 11.61 -5.66
N GLY A 609 -18.60 12.91 -5.47
CA GLY A 609 -17.54 13.91 -5.56
C GLY A 609 -17.65 14.85 -6.76
N LEU A 610 -16.78 15.87 -6.81
CA LEU A 610 -16.81 16.93 -7.84
C LEU A 610 -16.31 16.47 -9.21
N PHE A 611 -15.35 15.55 -9.20
CA PHE A 611 -14.64 15.10 -10.39
C PHE A 611 -14.63 13.58 -10.43
N SER A 612 -14.80 13.05 -11.64
CA SER A 612 -14.68 11.64 -11.94
C SER A 612 -13.76 11.47 -13.14
N ASP A 613 -12.91 10.45 -13.10
CA ASP A 613 -12.10 9.99 -14.24
C ASP A 613 -12.97 9.35 -15.34
N ASP A 614 -14.18 8.91 -14.96
CA ASP A 614 -15.18 8.31 -15.83
C ASP A 614 -16.51 9.04 -15.68
N GLY A 615 -16.99 9.67 -16.76
CA GLY A 615 -18.24 10.44 -16.76
C GLY A 615 -19.47 9.62 -16.34
N ARG A 616 -19.43 8.29 -16.48
CA ARG A 616 -20.48 7.37 -16.04
C ARG A 616 -20.65 7.30 -14.52
N LYS A 617 -19.62 7.71 -13.76
CA LYS A 617 -19.61 7.71 -12.29
C LYS A 617 -19.91 9.09 -11.68
N ALA A 618 -20.35 10.04 -12.50
CA ALA A 618 -20.66 11.39 -12.04
C ALA A 618 -21.95 11.41 -11.19
N GLY A 619 -22.04 12.42 -10.32
CA GLY A 619 -23.24 12.68 -9.54
C GLY A 619 -23.39 11.81 -8.29
N GLU A 620 -24.62 11.42 -7.98
CA GLU A 620 -24.92 10.53 -6.87
C GLU A 620 -24.89 9.05 -7.28
N LEU A 621 -24.37 8.20 -6.40
CA LEU A 621 -24.69 6.78 -6.42
C LEU A 621 -26.00 6.57 -5.66
N ARG A 622 -26.94 5.84 -6.24
CA ARG A 622 -28.28 5.65 -5.68
C ARG A 622 -28.62 4.17 -5.57
N VAL A 623 -29.51 3.86 -4.64
CA VAL A 623 -30.11 2.54 -4.45
C VAL A 623 -31.61 2.65 -4.62
N TRP A 624 -32.16 1.83 -5.51
CA TRP A 624 -33.59 1.68 -5.73
C TRP A 624 -34.03 0.29 -5.26
N GLU A 625 -35.03 0.24 -4.36
CA GLU A 625 -35.72 -0.99 -3.98
C GLU A 625 -36.79 -1.32 -5.02
N THR A 626 -36.85 -2.59 -5.44
CA THR A 626 -37.79 -3.07 -6.48
C THR A 626 -39.17 -3.43 -5.96
N ASN A 627 -39.33 -3.53 -4.64
CA ASN A 627 -40.54 -3.91 -3.91
C ASN A 627 -41.15 -5.29 -4.26
N THR A 628 -40.45 -6.11 -5.04
CA THR A 628 -40.92 -7.44 -5.43
C THR A 628 -41.00 -8.42 -4.27
N TYR A 629 -40.16 -8.24 -3.26
CA TYR A 629 -40.06 -9.14 -2.11
C TYR A 629 -40.79 -8.61 -0.85
N SER A 630 -41.37 -7.41 -0.92
CA SER A 630 -42.02 -6.74 0.22
C SER A 630 -43.38 -7.36 0.57
N ALA A 631 -44.10 -7.92 -0.42
CA ALA A 631 -45.36 -8.60 -0.20
C ALA A 631 -45.20 -9.93 0.57
N ALA A 632 -44.16 -10.72 0.25
CA ALA A 632 -43.85 -11.98 0.93
C ALA A 632 -43.33 -11.75 2.37
N ALA A 633 -42.55 -10.70 2.59
CA ALA A 633 -42.04 -10.35 3.92
C ALA A 633 -43.14 -9.89 4.89
N ASN A 634 -44.14 -9.14 4.40
CA ASN A 634 -45.29 -8.73 5.20
C ASN A 634 -46.18 -9.93 5.61
N GLN A 635 -46.30 -10.93 4.74
CA GLN A 635 -47.07 -12.15 5.01
C GLN A 635 -46.34 -13.03 6.04
N ALA A 636 -45.03 -13.23 5.90
CA ALA A 636 -44.22 -13.94 6.89
C ALA A 636 -44.12 -13.21 8.25
N ALA A 637 -44.16 -11.87 8.27
CA ALA A 637 -44.20 -11.08 9.49
C ALA A 637 -45.57 -11.10 10.18
N GLN A 638 -46.66 -11.25 9.44
CA GLN A 638 -48.00 -11.50 9.98
C GLN A 638 -48.09 -12.90 10.60
N ASP A 639 -47.53 -13.92 9.95
CA ASP A 639 -47.53 -15.30 10.44
C ASP A 639 -46.65 -15.50 11.69
N ARG A 640 -45.62 -14.66 11.92
CA ARG A 640 -44.85 -14.64 13.18
C ARG A 640 -45.52 -13.87 14.33
N ARG A 641 -46.57 -13.10 14.05
CA ARG A 641 -47.34 -12.32 15.04
C ARG A 641 -48.63 -13.02 15.48
N LEU A 642 -49.03 -14.06 14.76
CA LEU A 642 -50.06 -15.04 15.15
C LEU A 642 -49.40 -16.21 15.87
#